data_AF-A0AAN8E7L6-F1
#
_entry.id   AF-A0AAN8E7L6-F1
#
_cell.length_a   1.000
_cell.length_b   1.000
_cell.length_c   1.000
_cell.angle_alpha   90.00
_cell.angle_beta   90.00
_cell.angle_gamma   90.00
#
_symmetry.space_group_name_H-M   'P 1'
#
loop_
_entity.id
_entity.type
_entity.pdbx_description
1 polymer ?
#
loop_
_entity_poly.entity_id
_entity_poly.type
_entity_poly.pdbx_seq_one_letter_code
_entity_poly.pdbx_strand_id
1 'polypeptide(L)'
;MSLDTSSALIVVGLSLLAIGLWIVIARLFLSPLSRLPGPFLAKISSYYVILIDAAGNRTRTIHGLHQRYGTVVRIGPKEVSFTSPSVVKEIYSQGTPYMKAPWYESMSLPPAGIFSLRDRKEHAARRRMLSHAFSQAALNDAEPTIGVLVLKLIERLEKADGQAVDMLQLFRRLSLDIVGQLFLGQSFEALDSEEPPKFLEWMDNMFISLGIQYAFPAVYRLIELLPVQQVQDMIAGPTRIAEYGKKAYFDYIAEHGRQSKRRDLLTKIIGANAEGGKDDEQAVLSDRATYLEVGNLIFAGTDTTSTTLTYLFWELAKHPEWQDRLRKELKARTSDAIPRYVDLADLPVLDAVVNESLRLHPAAPGSLLRSTPAGGRTIDGHFMPEGTVVSMQCYTTQRDPDAFPEPETWNPDRWLGPRKDADAERAKALFMPFSKGPRACLGQNLAMMELKVTTASLLLHSRISVAPGTTDGGMEMMDHFLALPIAACQTCKLRRIKCDGGKPTCERCAKSRRICIESTPFPQAPLQIHLENQYASGKIKRPRGPRSNLTSRPSSDLHTRALAYYQQYHLQPDGEGLPAGLSCCVHAWKSSGRSSELVDLALSAMALAVWFRAQQDSTAPAEACSVYDRLIPLVKQRLSDLSTLQQRDVDATLLAIFLMGRYEGVMHGWSSNAQHACPLWQGWSHHDGVMALLKFWYDNLSHEPATAIIKHTRRGSVRSSLLRTRPLQSWLINGERFGEQGLDLEDDLIRVRTVSLRCTLAKLSTNERSAEQAEKIDLEAQELDKALQDWADKALSGYHIHSVVAPDTLPSKHLYSTTVYSYDTLASAARCAQYFATRMILISTRTQAREKVLAATRDAGIGGLLCDRPQMENKVALKAMANSLASTLPFCLGLFEAAQVPGCRPALRSNDSIRPWHAGLLVWPLTIASSLRSVDDKQLTWFRTELTELGRMTADGFVQDTQAAQLLKM
;
A
#
# COMPACT_ATOMS: atom_id res chain seq x y z
N MET A 1 63.88 -26.73 21.46
CA MET A 1 62.62 -26.47 22.17
C MET A 1 61.61 -25.91 21.17
N SER A 2 60.86 -26.78 20.50
CA SER A 2 59.74 -26.38 19.66
C SER A 2 58.56 -26.06 20.59
N LEU A 3 58.24 -24.79 20.78
CA LEU A 3 56.98 -24.40 21.41
C LEU A 3 55.85 -24.99 20.57
N ASP A 4 55.12 -25.92 21.17
CA ASP A 4 53.94 -26.55 20.58
C ASP A 4 52.97 -25.44 20.17
N THR A 5 52.64 -25.37 18.87
CA THR A 5 51.83 -24.29 18.27
C THR A 5 50.48 -24.14 18.97
N SER A 6 49.97 -25.23 19.54
CA SER A 6 48.76 -25.28 20.38
C SER A 6 48.91 -24.44 21.66
N SER A 7 50.07 -24.50 22.31
CA SER A 7 50.35 -23.75 23.55
C SER A 7 50.47 -22.25 23.28
N ALA A 8 51.08 -21.87 22.15
CA ALA A 8 51.20 -20.46 21.74
C ALA A 8 49.82 -19.83 21.45
N LEU A 9 48.92 -20.56 20.78
CA LEU A 9 47.56 -20.08 20.51
C LEU A 9 46.73 -19.91 21.80
N ILE A 10 46.89 -20.81 22.78
CA ILE A 10 46.22 -20.70 24.08
C ILE A 10 46.70 -19.46 24.85
N VAL A 11 48.01 -19.22 24.90
CA VAL A 11 48.58 -18.03 25.57
C VAL A 11 48.11 -16.73 24.91
N VAL A 12 48.08 -16.69 23.57
CA VAL A 12 47.53 -15.54 22.83
C VAL A 12 46.05 -15.34 23.15
N GLY A 13 45.25 -16.42 23.13
CA GLY A 13 43.83 -16.37 23.47
C GLY A 13 43.56 -15.85 24.89
N LEU A 14 44.29 -16.36 25.89
CA LEU A 14 44.19 -15.92 27.28
C LEU A 14 44.63 -14.47 27.47
N SER A 15 45.69 -14.04 26.77
CA SER A 15 46.18 -12.65 26.81
C SER A 15 45.15 -11.69 26.22
N LEU A 16 44.52 -12.04 25.09
CA LEU A 16 43.45 -11.25 24.48
C LEU A 16 42.22 -11.17 25.40
N LEU A 17 41.86 -12.27 26.07
CA LEU A 17 40.76 -12.29 27.02
C LEU A 17 41.04 -11.42 28.26
N ALA A 18 42.26 -11.48 28.80
CA ALA A 18 42.68 -10.65 29.93
C ALA A 18 42.68 -9.15 29.56
N ILE A 19 43.19 -8.79 28.38
CA ILE A 19 43.13 -7.42 27.85
C ILE A 19 41.69 -6.96 27.69
N GLY A 20 40.81 -7.81 27.12
CA GLY A 20 39.39 -7.53 26.98
C GLY A 20 38.72 -7.27 28.32
N LEU A 21 38.96 -8.13 29.32
CA LEU A 21 38.41 -7.98 30.66
C LEU A 21 38.92 -6.72 31.36
N TRP A 22 40.22 -6.41 31.25
CA TRP A 22 40.79 -5.17 31.78
C TRP A 22 40.14 -3.93 31.16
N ILE A 23 39.93 -3.91 29.84
CA ILE A 23 39.24 -2.80 29.15
C ILE A 23 37.82 -2.63 29.69
N VAL A 24 37.09 -3.73 29.91
CA VAL A 24 35.74 -3.70 30.49
C VAL A 24 35.77 -3.10 31.90
N ILE A 25 36.63 -3.60 32.78
CA ILE A 25 36.78 -3.12 34.16
C ILE A 25 37.17 -1.63 34.17
N ALA A 26 38.16 -1.24 33.38
CA ALA A 26 38.63 0.13 33.28
C ALA A 26 37.52 1.08 32.80
N ARG A 27 36.72 0.69 31.81
CA ARG A 27 35.64 1.54 31.27
C ARG A 27 34.44 1.68 32.22
N LEU A 28 34.15 0.64 32.98
CA LEU A 28 33.02 0.61 33.92
C LEU A 28 33.33 1.31 35.24
N PHE A 29 34.51 1.08 35.81
CA PHE A 29 34.81 1.51 37.18
C PHE A 29 35.87 2.61 37.27
N LEU A 30 36.88 2.59 36.40
CA LEU A 30 38.03 3.51 36.47
C LEU A 30 37.91 4.74 35.56
N SER A 31 36.99 4.72 34.59
CA SER A 31 36.76 5.83 33.68
C SER A 31 36.23 7.06 34.44
N PRO A 32 36.64 8.29 34.08
CA PRO A 32 36.02 9.52 34.60
C PRO A 32 34.52 9.60 34.30
N LEU A 33 34.05 8.86 33.29
CA LEU A 33 32.64 8.78 32.87
C LEU A 33 31.89 7.60 33.53
N SER A 34 32.50 6.88 34.49
CA SER A 34 31.90 5.69 35.14
C SER A 34 30.59 6.01 35.87
N ARG A 35 30.53 7.18 36.51
CA ARG A 35 29.39 7.66 37.30
C ARG A 35 28.19 8.10 36.46
N LEU A 36 28.37 8.31 35.16
CA LEU A 36 27.27 8.73 34.29
C LEU A 36 26.29 7.57 34.06
N PRO A 37 24.96 7.84 34.07
CA PRO A 37 23.96 6.82 33.81
C PRO A 37 23.94 6.45 32.32
N GLY A 38 23.45 5.26 32.00
CA GLY A 38 23.36 4.77 30.63
C GLY A 38 23.41 3.23 30.54
N PRO A 39 23.09 2.64 29.38
CA PRO A 39 23.08 1.20 29.18
C PRO A 39 24.45 0.56 29.45
N PHE A 40 24.45 -0.62 30.06
CA PHE A 40 25.70 -1.35 30.38
C PHE A 40 26.60 -1.56 29.15
N LEU A 41 26.02 -2.02 28.04
CA LEU A 41 26.75 -2.24 26.78
C LEU A 41 27.33 -0.95 26.19
N ALA A 42 26.61 0.17 26.34
CA ALA A 42 27.06 1.49 25.88
C ALA A 42 28.30 1.97 26.65
N LYS A 43 28.38 1.68 27.96
CA LYS A 43 29.56 2.02 28.77
C LYS A 43 30.81 1.23 28.34
N ILE A 44 30.61 0.02 27.83
CA ILE A 44 31.70 -0.89 27.44
C ILE A 44 32.16 -0.65 26.01
N SER A 45 31.26 -0.42 25.04
CA SER A 45 31.61 -0.43 23.63
C SER A 45 30.83 0.60 22.80
N SER A 46 31.52 1.29 21.89
CA SER A 46 30.89 2.18 20.90
C SER A 46 30.04 1.41 19.89
N TYR A 47 30.26 0.10 19.73
CA TYR A 47 29.45 -0.73 18.84
C TYR A 47 27.98 -0.78 19.24
N TYR A 48 27.64 -0.50 20.51
CA TYR A 48 26.26 -0.38 20.94
C TYR A 48 25.48 0.63 20.09
N VAL A 49 25.96 1.88 20.02
CA VAL A 49 25.26 2.93 19.29
C VAL A 49 25.44 2.80 17.77
N ILE A 50 26.59 2.29 17.32
CA ILE A 50 26.86 2.02 15.89
C ILE A 50 25.88 0.98 15.34
N LEU A 51 25.59 -0.10 16.08
CA LEU A 51 24.65 -1.14 15.63
C LEU A 51 23.20 -0.64 15.64
N ILE A 52 22.84 0.26 16.55
CA ILE A 52 21.52 0.90 16.58
C ILE A 52 21.36 1.88 15.40
N ASP A 53 22.40 2.68 15.14
CA ASP A 53 22.47 3.58 13.98
C ASP A 53 22.42 2.81 12.67
N ALA A 54 23.13 1.68 12.61
CA ALA A 54 23.08 0.73 11.51
C ALA A 54 21.67 0.16 11.24
N ALA A 55 20.80 0.12 12.25
CA ALA A 55 19.41 -0.32 12.14
C ALA A 55 18.42 0.85 11.87
N GLY A 56 18.92 2.08 11.78
CA GLY A 56 18.13 3.27 11.47
C GLY A 56 17.25 3.76 12.62
N ASN A 57 17.65 3.49 13.87
CA ASN A 57 16.84 3.74 15.07
C ASN A 57 17.61 4.51 16.16
N ARG A 58 18.69 5.22 15.78
CA ARG A 58 19.59 5.88 16.73
C ARG A 58 18.86 6.97 17.50
N THR A 59 18.16 7.85 16.80
CA THR A 59 17.53 9.02 17.41
C THR A 59 16.48 8.63 18.45
N ARG A 60 15.53 7.76 18.08
CA ARG A 60 14.47 7.31 19.00
C ARG A 60 15.04 6.54 20.19
N THR A 61 16.07 5.72 19.97
CA THR A 61 16.71 4.98 21.07
C THR A 61 17.34 5.95 22.07
N ILE A 62 18.11 6.94 21.62
CA ILE A 62 18.71 7.95 22.50
C ILE A 62 17.62 8.75 23.24
N HIS A 63 16.50 9.06 22.58
CA HIS A 63 15.36 9.72 23.23
C HIS A 63 14.79 8.88 24.38
N GLY A 64 14.54 7.59 24.15
CA GLY A 64 14.08 6.66 25.18
C GLY A 64 15.09 6.48 26.32
N LEU A 65 16.39 6.58 26.03
CA LEU A 65 17.42 6.58 27.07
C LEU A 65 17.32 7.84 27.94
N HIS A 66 17.08 9.02 27.37
CA HIS A 66 16.86 10.25 28.16
C HIS A 66 15.60 10.18 29.01
N GLN A 67 14.51 9.60 28.49
CA GLN A 67 13.29 9.35 29.28
C GLN A 67 13.56 8.44 30.49
N ARG A 68 14.51 7.50 30.37
CA ARG A 68 14.84 6.54 31.43
C ARG A 68 15.90 7.02 32.42
N TYR A 69 16.94 7.69 31.94
CA TYR A 69 18.15 8.00 32.71
C TYR A 69 18.28 9.50 33.06
N GLY A 70 17.42 10.37 32.51
CA GLY A 70 17.42 11.81 32.76
C GLY A 70 18.19 12.63 31.73
N THR A 71 18.63 13.82 32.13
CA THR A 71 19.18 14.83 31.20
C THR A 71 20.56 14.53 30.64
N VAL A 72 21.31 13.61 31.27
CA VAL A 72 22.67 13.22 30.89
C VAL A 72 22.73 11.72 30.71
N VAL A 73 23.17 11.23 29.55
CA VAL A 73 23.24 9.80 29.25
C VAL A 73 24.55 9.43 28.55
N ARG A 74 25.26 8.43 29.08
CA ARG A 74 26.43 7.83 28.44
C ARG A 74 25.98 6.78 27.41
N ILE A 75 26.19 7.09 26.13
CA ILE A 75 25.79 6.27 24.98
C ILE A 75 26.96 5.57 24.28
N GLY A 76 28.19 5.85 24.73
CA GLY A 76 29.41 5.14 24.32
C GLY A 76 30.50 5.28 25.39
N PRO A 77 31.63 4.56 25.25
CA PRO A 77 32.74 4.62 26.21
C PRO A 77 33.31 6.03 26.41
N LYS A 78 33.27 6.86 25.37
CA LYS A 78 33.68 8.27 25.35
C LYS A 78 32.61 9.17 24.70
N GLU A 79 31.34 8.78 24.80
CA GLU A 79 30.24 9.51 24.16
C GLU A 79 29.08 9.73 25.12
N VAL A 80 28.67 10.98 25.27
CA VAL A 80 27.64 11.45 26.21
C VAL A 80 26.63 12.33 25.48
N SER A 81 25.35 12.09 25.73
CA SER A 81 24.23 12.88 25.20
C SER A 81 23.57 13.68 26.31
N PHE A 82 23.12 14.89 25.99
CA PHE A 82 22.53 15.87 26.91
C PHE A 82 21.18 16.39 26.39
N THR A 83 20.31 16.85 27.30
CA THR A 83 19.05 17.55 26.96
C THR A 83 18.88 18.92 27.61
N SER A 84 19.71 19.28 28.58
CA SER A 84 19.62 20.54 29.33
C SER A 84 19.81 21.78 28.42
N PRO A 85 18.95 22.82 28.50
CA PRO A 85 19.04 24.02 27.65
C PRO A 85 20.37 24.78 27.77
N SER A 86 20.98 24.79 28.95
CA SER A 86 22.29 25.41 29.20
C SER A 86 23.40 24.81 28.33
N VAL A 87 23.34 23.50 28.08
CA VAL A 87 24.33 22.77 27.29
C VAL A 87 24.27 23.18 25.82
N VAL A 88 23.09 23.48 25.26
CA VAL A 88 22.96 24.02 23.90
C VAL A 88 23.82 25.27 23.73
N LYS A 89 23.73 26.19 24.71
CA LYS A 89 24.51 27.43 24.70
C LYS A 89 26.00 27.14 24.88
N GLU A 90 26.38 26.16 25.68
CA GLU A 90 27.80 25.82 25.88
C GLU A 90 28.45 25.23 24.62
N ILE A 91 27.84 24.23 23.99
CA ILE A 91 28.49 23.43 22.93
C ILE A 91 28.19 23.91 21.50
N TYR A 92 27.15 24.73 21.28
CA TYR A 92 26.76 25.19 19.94
C TYR A 92 26.76 26.71 19.73
N SER A 93 27.05 27.52 20.76
CA SER A 93 27.04 28.98 20.61
C SER A 93 28.24 29.53 19.83
N GLN A 94 28.19 30.83 19.54
CA GLN A 94 29.29 31.56 18.93
C GLN A 94 30.53 31.54 19.84
N GLY A 95 31.70 31.30 19.23
CA GLY A 95 32.98 31.26 19.97
C GLY A 95 33.23 29.98 20.77
N THR A 96 32.32 29.00 20.72
CA THR A 96 32.47 27.72 21.44
C THR A 96 33.81 27.04 21.09
N PRO A 97 34.57 26.54 22.11
CA PRO A 97 35.81 25.81 21.89
C PRO A 97 35.58 24.35 21.44
N TYR A 98 34.32 23.90 21.38
CA TYR A 98 33.95 22.54 21.05
C TYR A 98 33.97 22.32 19.53
N MET A 99 34.92 21.51 19.07
CA MET A 99 35.09 21.21 17.65
C MET A 99 34.13 20.10 17.20
N LYS A 100 33.84 20.00 15.90
CA LYS A 100 33.15 18.82 15.36
C LYS A 100 33.94 17.56 15.67
N ALA A 101 33.25 16.48 16.04
CA ALA A 101 33.89 15.20 16.34
C ALA A 101 34.58 14.61 15.09
N PRO A 102 35.60 13.73 15.26
CA PRO A 102 36.29 13.09 14.13
C PRO A 102 35.37 12.36 13.14
N TRP A 103 34.22 11.87 13.60
CA TRP A 103 33.20 11.23 12.76
C TRP A 103 32.77 12.07 11.54
N TYR A 104 32.82 13.41 11.61
CA TYR A 104 32.47 14.23 10.45
C TYR A 104 33.45 14.08 9.27
N GLU A 105 34.69 13.65 9.50
CA GLU A 105 35.67 13.41 8.42
C GLU A 105 35.26 12.27 7.50
N SER A 106 34.46 11.30 7.98
CA SER A 106 33.95 10.21 7.16
C SER A 106 32.68 10.55 6.40
N MET A 107 32.13 11.76 6.53
CA MET A 107 30.85 12.15 5.90
C MET A 107 31.01 12.85 4.54
N SER A 108 32.23 13.01 4.04
CA SER A 108 32.48 13.60 2.72
C SER A 108 33.77 13.06 2.10
N LEU A 109 33.82 12.98 0.78
CA LEU A 109 35.07 12.72 0.06
C LEU A 109 36.08 13.87 0.26
N PRO A 110 37.40 13.59 0.37
CA PRO A 110 38.41 14.63 0.40
C PRO A 110 38.56 15.38 -0.94
N PRO A 111 38.78 16.72 -0.93
CA PRO A 111 38.79 17.62 0.22
C PRO A 111 37.40 17.81 0.86
N ALA A 112 37.36 17.96 2.19
CA ALA A 112 36.11 18.07 2.95
C ALA A 112 35.25 19.29 2.52
N GLY A 113 33.95 19.07 2.40
CA GLY A 113 32.95 20.12 2.21
C GLY A 113 32.63 20.87 3.51
N ILE A 114 31.89 21.98 3.43
CA ILE A 114 31.55 22.85 4.57
C ILE A 114 30.93 22.09 5.74
N PHE A 115 30.12 21.08 5.44
CA PHE A 115 29.46 20.27 6.46
C PHE A 115 30.44 19.39 7.25
N SER A 116 31.52 18.91 6.63
CA SER A 116 32.48 18.00 7.27
C SER A 116 33.69 18.71 7.87
N LEU A 117 34.00 19.94 7.41
CA LEU A 117 35.12 20.74 7.90
C LEU A 117 35.10 20.87 9.43
N ARG A 118 36.15 20.39 10.10
CA ARG A 118 36.27 20.44 11.55
C ARG A 118 36.93 21.72 12.03
N ASP A 119 38.02 22.15 11.38
CA ASP A 119 38.74 23.35 11.77
C ASP A 119 37.84 24.60 11.74
N ARG A 120 38.01 25.48 12.72
CA ARG A 120 37.12 26.63 12.94
C ARG A 120 37.43 27.74 11.94
N LYS A 121 38.70 27.98 11.65
CA LYS A 121 39.15 29.03 10.74
C LYS A 121 38.81 28.63 9.31
N GLU A 122 39.15 27.42 8.89
CA GLU A 122 38.83 26.88 7.57
C GLU A 122 37.32 26.89 7.31
N HIS A 123 36.52 26.41 8.28
CA HIS A 123 35.07 26.46 8.15
C HIS A 123 34.53 27.89 8.07
N ALA A 124 35.06 28.83 8.86
CA ALA A 124 34.62 30.23 8.82
C ALA A 124 34.95 30.88 7.47
N ALA A 125 36.14 30.62 6.92
CA ALA A 125 36.54 31.05 5.58
C ALA A 125 35.62 30.45 4.52
N ARG A 126 35.42 29.13 4.52
CA ARG A 126 34.51 28.42 3.60
C ARG A 126 33.08 28.95 3.69
N ARG A 127 32.57 29.17 4.90
CA ARG A 127 31.22 29.70 5.10
C ARG A 127 31.09 31.11 4.53
N ARG A 128 32.09 31.98 4.73
CA ARG A 128 32.08 33.34 4.19
C ARG A 128 31.96 33.32 2.66
N MET A 129 32.78 32.51 1.99
CA MET A 129 32.74 32.35 0.54
C MET A 129 31.35 31.91 0.05
N LEU A 130 30.78 30.87 0.65
CA LEU A 130 29.49 30.32 0.21
C LEU A 130 28.30 31.19 0.61
N SER A 131 28.38 31.99 1.68
CA SER A 131 27.24 32.74 2.21
C SER A 131 26.64 33.75 1.23
N HIS A 132 27.43 34.27 0.28
CA HIS A 132 26.93 35.18 -0.75
C HIS A 132 25.85 34.53 -1.64
N ALA A 133 26.02 33.23 -1.95
CA ALA A 133 25.04 32.45 -2.72
C ALA A 133 23.73 32.20 -1.94
N PHE A 134 23.75 32.28 -0.61
CA PHE A 134 22.57 32.09 0.24
C PHE A 134 22.04 33.41 0.83
N SER A 135 22.51 34.54 0.33
CA SER A 135 22.02 35.87 0.73
C SER A 135 20.57 36.06 0.29
N GLN A 136 19.80 36.89 1.02
CA GLN A 136 18.41 37.15 0.66
C GLN A 136 18.27 37.68 -0.78
N ALA A 137 19.19 38.55 -1.22
CA ALA A 137 19.21 39.05 -2.59
C ALA A 137 19.41 37.92 -3.61
N ALA A 138 20.30 36.96 -3.33
CA ALA A 138 20.52 35.83 -4.21
C ALA A 138 19.34 34.86 -4.27
N LEU A 139 18.63 34.67 -3.14
CA LEU A 139 17.43 33.85 -3.11
C LEU A 139 16.26 34.52 -3.83
N ASN A 140 16.12 35.84 -3.74
CA ASN A 140 15.11 36.58 -4.50
C ASN A 140 15.34 36.47 -6.03
N ASP A 141 16.61 36.45 -6.49
CA ASP A 141 16.94 36.19 -7.90
C ASP A 141 16.56 34.76 -8.33
N ALA A 142 16.64 33.80 -7.41
CA ALA A 142 16.38 32.37 -7.63
C ALA A 142 14.90 32.00 -7.53
N GLU A 143 14.10 32.80 -6.84
CA GLU A 143 12.68 32.55 -6.56
C GLU A 143 11.82 32.26 -7.79
N PRO A 144 11.93 32.99 -8.93
CA PRO A 144 11.13 32.70 -10.12
C PRO A 144 11.33 31.26 -10.63
N THR A 145 12.56 30.76 -10.53
CA THR A 145 12.92 29.38 -10.89
C THR A 145 12.19 28.36 -10.01
N ILE A 146 12.15 28.61 -8.69
CA ILE A 146 11.40 27.77 -7.74
C ILE A 146 9.91 27.79 -8.11
N GLY A 147 9.35 28.96 -8.41
CA GLY A 147 7.95 29.10 -8.81
C GLY A 147 7.58 28.28 -10.06
N VAL A 148 8.45 28.26 -11.08
CA VAL A 148 8.26 27.45 -12.29
C VAL A 148 8.23 25.95 -11.97
N LEU A 149 9.14 25.47 -11.11
CA LEU A 149 9.18 24.05 -10.73
C LEU A 149 8.00 23.66 -9.83
N VAL A 150 7.53 24.56 -8.96
CA VAL A 150 6.31 24.36 -8.16
C VAL A 150 5.06 24.30 -9.06
N LEU A 151 4.97 25.13 -10.11
CA LEU A 151 3.92 25.02 -11.12
C LEU A 151 3.95 23.66 -11.83
N LYS A 152 5.13 23.21 -12.26
CA LYS A 152 5.28 21.87 -12.85
C LYS A 152 4.80 20.76 -11.91
N LEU A 153 5.10 20.87 -10.61
CA LEU A 153 4.58 19.94 -9.60
C LEU A 153 3.04 19.97 -9.57
N ILE A 154 2.43 21.17 -9.56
CA ILE A 154 0.97 21.33 -9.58
C ILE A 154 0.37 20.69 -10.84
N GLU A 155 0.91 20.99 -12.02
CA GLU A 155 0.46 20.40 -13.29
C GLU A 155 0.55 18.86 -13.27
N ARG A 156 1.59 18.31 -12.63
CA ARG A 156 1.75 16.86 -12.48
C ARG A 156 0.68 16.26 -11.57
N LEU A 157 0.32 16.96 -10.49
CA LEU A 157 -0.73 16.56 -9.57
C LEU A 157 -2.13 16.68 -10.20
N GLU A 158 -2.37 17.71 -11.03
CA GLU A 158 -3.61 17.85 -11.79
C GLU A 158 -3.84 16.68 -12.75
N LYS A 159 -2.77 16.21 -13.40
CA LYS A 159 -2.82 15.01 -14.26
C LYS A 159 -3.14 13.72 -13.51
N ALA A 160 -2.98 13.67 -12.18
CA ALA A 160 -3.28 12.49 -11.38
C ALA A 160 -4.79 12.35 -11.05
N ASP A 161 -5.61 13.38 -11.31
CA ASP A 161 -7.09 13.36 -11.22
C ASP A 161 -7.67 12.65 -9.97
N GLY A 162 -7.19 13.04 -8.78
CA GLY A 162 -7.68 12.53 -7.49
C GLY A 162 -7.19 11.13 -7.10
N GLN A 163 -6.30 10.52 -7.89
CA GLN A 163 -5.55 9.32 -7.50
C GLN A 163 -4.57 9.63 -6.36
N ALA A 164 -4.20 8.60 -5.58
CA ALA A 164 -3.17 8.72 -4.56
C ALA A 164 -1.78 8.82 -5.21
N VAL A 165 -0.90 9.67 -4.66
CA VAL A 165 0.40 9.99 -5.28
C VAL A 165 1.54 9.96 -4.24
N ASP A 166 2.73 9.49 -4.64
CA ASP A 166 3.94 9.59 -3.83
C ASP A 166 4.45 11.02 -3.67
N MET A 167 3.93 11.71 -2.67
CA MET A 167 4.42 13.04 -2.34
C MET A 167 5.88 13.04 -1.85
N LEU A 168 6.40 11.97 -1.22
CA LEU A 168 7.82 11.93 -0.86
C LEU A 168 8.68 11.94 -2.14
N GLN A 169 8.35 11.10 -3.12
CA GLN A 169 9.11 11.07 -4.37
C GLN A 169 8.94 12.35 -5.18
N LEU A 170 7.72 12.91 -5.25
CA LEU A 170 7.50 14.17 -5.95
C LEU A 170 8.22 15.34 -5.28
N PHE A 171 8.22 15.42 -3.95
CA PHE A 171 8.99 16.44 -3.24
C PHE A 171 10.50 16.24 -3.40
N ARG A 172 11.01 15.00 -3.41
CA ARG A 172 12.43 14.73 -3.70
C ARG A 172 12.81 15.17 -5.11
N ARG A 173 11.97 14.89 -6.10
CA ARG A 173 12.16 15.34 -7.49
C ARG A 173 12.11 16.86 -7.61
N LEU A 174 11.13 17.51 -6.98
CA LEU A 174 11.02 18.96 -6.93
C LEU A 174 12.29 19.58 -6.33
N SER A 175 12.69 19.17 -5.14
CA SER A 175 13.86 19.73 -4.47
C SER A 175 15.15 19.42 -5.24
N LEU A 176 15.27 18.24 -5.88
CA LEU A 176 16.41 17.90 -6.74
C LEU A 176 16.51 18.84 -7.96
N ASP A 177 15.40 19.10 -8.64
CA ASP A 177 15.37 20.01 -9.78
C ASP A 177 15.68 21.45 -9.35
N ILE A 178 15.16 21.90 -8.19
CA ILE A 178 15.47 23.22 -7.63
C ILE A 178 16.97 23.34 -7.40
N VAL A 179 17.57 22.45 -6.61
CA VAL A 179 19.01 22.56 -6.29
C VAL A 179 19.90 22.33 -7.51
N GLY A 180 19.48 21.48 -8.47
CA GLY A 180 20.17 21.32 -9.75
C GLY A 180 20.21 22.63 -10.52
N GLN A 181 19.05 23.27 -10.68
CA GLN A 181 18.98 24.52 -11.42
C GLN A 181 19.73 25.67 -10.73
N LEU A 182 19.72 25.70 -9.39
CA LEU A 182 20.43 26.71 -8.62
C LEU A 182 21.95 26.50 -8.57
N PHE A 183 22.43 25.27 -8.36
CA PHE A 183 23.85 24.98 -8.14
C PHE A 183 24.59 24.37 -9.33
N LEU A 184 23.90 23.97 -10.39
CA LEU A 184 24.51 23.47 -11.64
C LEU A 184 24.02 24.23 -12.88
N GLY A 185 23.07 25.15 -12.74
CA GLY A 185 22.48 25.87 -13.87
C GLY A 185 21.60 25.01 -14.79
N GLN A 186 21.40 23.73 -14.44
CA GLN A 186 20.64 22.75 -15.24
C GLN A 186 19.68 21.96 -14.33
N SER A 187 18.50 21.64 -14.85
CA SER A 187 17.54 20.76 -14.16
C SER A 187 17.98 19.30 -14.28
N PHE A 188 17.58 18.46 -13.33
CA PHE A 188 17.68 17.00 -13.49
C PHE A 188 16.50 16.43 -14.30
N GLU A 189 15.52 17.28 -14.63
CA GLU A 189 14.25 16.91 -15.27
C GLU A 189 13.53 15.81 -14.48
N ALA A 190 13.71 15.81 -13.15
CA ALA A 190 13.24 14.77 -12.25
C ALA A 190 11.72 14.79 -12.09
N LEU A 191 11.09 15.97 -12.19
CA LEU A 191 9.63 16.11 -12.23
C LEU A 191 9.03 15.65 -13.56
N ASP A 192 9.77 15.79 -14.66
CA ASP A 192 9.33 15.45 -16.01
C ASP A 192 9.51 13.95 -16.32
N SER A 193 10.40 13.26 -15.58
CA SER A 193 10.65 11.84 -15.77
C SER A 193 9.52 10.94 -15.25
N GLU A 194 9.27 9.81 -15.92
CA GLU A 194 8.33 8.79 -15.40
C GLU A 194 8.90 8.14 -14.13
N GLU A 195 10.16 7.68 -14.21
CA GLU A 195 10.87 7.07 -13.08
C GLU A 195 11.78 8.05 -12.34
N PRO A 196 12.01 7.87 -11.02
CA PRO A 196 12.96 8.70 -10.28
C PRO A 196 14.38 8.60 -10.87
N PRO A 197 15.13 9.72 -10.98
CA PRO A 197 16.51 9.67 -11.46
C PRO A 197 17.40 8.76 -10.59
N LYS A 198 18.33 8.03 -11.24
CA LYS A 198 19.34 7.19 -10.54
C LYS A 198 20.17 7.96 -9.51
N PHE A 199 20.28 9.28 -9.67
CA PHE A 199 20.97 10.15 -8.72
C PHE A 199 20.38 10.02 -7.30
N LEU A 200 19.05 9.97 -7.17
CA LEU A 200 18.38 9.77 -5.87
C LEU A 200 18.72 8.42 -5.24
N GLU A 201 18.86 7.36 -6.04
CA GLU A 201 19.31 6.06 -5.55
C GLU A 201 20.77 6.07 -5.07
N TRP A 202 21.65 6.81 -5.75
CA TRP A 202 23.03 6.95 -5.29
C TRP A 202 23.10 7.74 -3.97
N MET A 203 22.23 8.73 -3.80
CA MET A 203 22.09 9.48 -2.55
C MET A 203 21.66 8.57 -1.39
N ASP A 204 20.66 7.72 -1.60
CA ASP A 204 20.15 6.79 -0.57
C ASP A 204 21.26 5.85 -0.04
N ASN A 205 22.16 5.42 -0.93
CA ASN A 205 23.27 4.52 -0.58
C ASN A 205 24.47 5.24 0.07
N MET A 206 24.56 6.57 -0.03
CA MET A 206 25.74 7.35 0.37
C MET A 206 26.03 7.24 1.88
N PHE A 207 25.04 7.52 2.74
CA PHE A 207 25.24 7.46 4.20
C PHE A 207 25.48 6.05 4.72
N ILE A 208 24.86 5.05 4.11
CA ILE A 208 25.06 3.65 4.47
C ILE A 208 26.50 3.24 4.15
N SER A 209 26.99 3.54 2.94
CA SER A 209 28.35 3.22 2.51
C SER A 209 29.40 3.90 3.39
N LEU A 210 29.29 5.22 3.58
CA LEU A 210 30.21 6.00 4.42
C LEU A 210 30.17 5.57 5.90
N GLY A 211 28.98 5.23 6.40
CA GLY A 211 28.80 4.71 7.76
C GLY A 211 29.49 3.35 7.96
N ILE A 212 29.38 2.43 7.00
CA ILE A 212 30.07 1.14 7.03
C ILE A 212 31.59 1.34 6.96
N GLN A 213 32.06 2.22 6.07
CA GLN A 213 33.48 2.55 5.93
C GLN A 213 34.08 3.03 7.26
N TYR A 214 33.36 3.90 7.98
CA TYR A 214 33.78 4.41 9.28
C TYR A 214 33.73 3.35 10.39
N ALA A 215 32.60 2.64 10.51
CA ALA A 215 32.37 1.70 11.60
C ALA A 215 33.17 0.40 11.47
N PHE A 216 33.40 -0.06 10.25
CA PHE A 216 34.00 -1.35 9.93
C PHE A 216 34.97 -1.24 8.75
N PRO A 217 36.09 -0.48 8.85
CA PRO A 217 36.98 -0.23 7.72
C PRO A 217 37.60 -1.51 7.13
N ALA A 218 37.88 -2.51 7.97
CA ALA A 218 38.35 -3.81 7.50
C ALA A 218 37.29 -4.57 6.69
N VAL A 219 36.03 -4.53 7.14
CA VAL A 219 34.90 -5.14 6.43
C VAL A 219 34.64 -4.40 5.12
N TYR A 220 34.69 -3.07 5.12
CA TYR A 220 34.54 -2.27 3.92
C TYR A 220 35.58 -2.64 2.84
N ARG A 221 36.86 -2.79 3.21
CA ARG A 221 37.90 -3.27 2.29
C ARG A 221 37.64 -4.68 1.76
N LEU A 222 37.08 -5.57 2.58
CA LEU A 222 36.70 -6.91 2.12
C LEU A 222 35.51 -6.84 1.15
N ILE A 223 34.53 -5.97 1.41
CA ILE A 223 33.36 -5.73 0.56
C ILE A 223 33.79 -5.16 -0.80
N GLU A 224 34.77 -4.25 -0.84
CA GLU A 224 35.34 -3.72 -2.08
C GLU A 224 35.94 -4.81 -2.99
N LEU A 225 36.44 -5.90 -2.40
CA LEU A 225 37.04 -7.03 -3.14
C LEU A 225 35.99 -8.04 -3.64
N LEU A 226 34.73 -7.96 -3.20
CA LEU A 226 33.68 -8.89 -3.62
C LEU A 226 33.17 -8.54 -5.03
N PRO A 227 33.24 -9.45 -6.01
CA PRO A 227 32.78 -9.18 -7.38
C PRO A 227 31.26 -9.35 -7.52
N VAL A 228 30.49 -8.69 -6.66
CA VAL A 228 29.01 -8.71 -6.68
C VAL A 228 28.50 -7.35 -7.13
N GLN A 229 27.87 -7.30 -8.31
CA GLN A 229 27.49 -6.04 -8.97
C GLN A 229 26.63 -5.14 -8.08
N GLN A 230 25.63 -5.67 -7.37
CA GLN A 230 24.76 -4.88 -6.50
C GLN A 230 25.52 -4.25 -5.31
N VAL A 231 26.55 -4.94 -4.83
CA VAL A 231 27.40 -4.46 -3.72
C VAL A 231 28.34 -3.37 -4.24
N GLN A 232 28.94 -3.59 -5.41
CA GLN A 232 29.79 -2.60 -6.09
C GLN A 232 29.00 -1.34 -6.44
N ASP A 233 27.75 -1.47 -6.89
CA ASP A 233 26.86 -0.33 -7.17
C ASP A 233 26.52 0.47 -5.91
N MET A 234 26.30 -0.20 -4.77
CA MET A 234 26.02 0.43 -3.49
C MET A 234 27.24 1.24 -2.98
N ILE A 235 28.44 0.66 -3.02
CA ILE A 235 29.65 1.34 -2.53
C ILE A 235 30.18 2.40 -3.51
N ALA A 236 29.86 2.31 -4.80
CA ALA A 236 30.25 3.29 -5.82
C ALA A 236 29.44 4.60 -5.78
N GLY A 237 28.35 4.67 -5.02
CA GLY A 237 27.46 5.84 -4.93
C GLY A 237 28.20 7.18 -4.71
N PRO A 238 29.04 7.31 -3.65
CA PRO A 238 29.82 8.53 -3.41
C PRO A 238 30.69 8.94 -4.60
N THR A 239 31.36 7.97 -5.25
CA THR A 239 32.22 8.23 -6.41
C THR A 239 31.40 8.69 -7.62
N ARG A 240 30.26 8.05 -7.89
CA ARG A 240 29.35 8.42 -9.00
C ARG A 240 28.78 9.82 -8.84
N ILE A 241 28.38 10.20 -7.63
CA ILE A 241 27.93 11.57 -7.33
C ILE A 241 29.05 12.58 -7.59
N ALA A 242 30.27 12.28 -7.15
CA ALA A 242 31.42 13.14 -7.39
C ALA A 242 31.78 13.27 -8.88
N GLU A 243 31.70 12.18 -9.64
CA GLU A 243 31.93 12.17 -11.09
C GLU A 243 30.85 12.96 -11.85
N TYR A 244 29.59 12.79 -11.47
CA TYR A 244 28.49 13.57 -12.02
C TYR A 244 28.69 15.06 -11.75
N GLY A 245 28.96 15.44 -10.50
CA GLY A 245 29.22 16.84 -10.12
C GLY A 245 30.41 17.42 -10.86
N LYS A 246 31.48 16.64 -11.03
CA LYS A 246 32.65 17.04 -11.83
C LYS A 246 32.27 17.32 -13.28
N LYS A 247 31.55 16.40 -13.93
CA LYS A 247 31.11 16.57 -15.32
C LYS A 247 30.23 17.80 -15.47
N ALA A 248 29.19 17.90 -14.64
CA ALA A 248 28.25 19.02 -14.66
C ALA A 248 28.94 20.38 -14.46
N TYR A 249 29.92 20.45 -13.56
CA TYR A 249 30.71 21.66 -13.33
C TYR A 249 31.55 22.07 -14.55
N PHE A 250 32.22 21.12 -15.20
CA PHE A 250 33.02 21.43 -16.39
C PHE A 250 32.17 21.75 -17.61
N ASP A 251 31.03 21.07 -17.79
CA ASP A 251 30.05 21.39 -18.84
C ASP A 251 29.52 22.83 -18.66
N TYR A 252 29.17 23.20 -17.42
CA TYR A 252 28.73 24.56 -17.07
C TYR A 252 29.79 25.62 -17.41
N ILE A 253 31.05 25.38 -17.05
CA ILE A 253 32.16 26.29 -17.38
C ILE A 253 32.40 26.36 -18.89
N ALA A 254 32.29 25.25 -19.60
CA ALA A 254 32.47 25.21 -21.05
C ALA A 254 31.37 26.02 -21.77
N GLU A 255 30.13 25.95 -21.28
CA GLU A 255 28.98 26.63 -21.89
C GLU A 255 28.91 28.12 -21.54
N HIS A 256 29.20 28.50 -20.30
CA HIS A 256 28.95 29.86 -19.80
C HIS A 256 30.21 30.66 -19.45
N GLY A 257 31.35 30.00 -19.30
CA GLY A 257 32.61 30.61 -18.89
C GLY A 257 32.65 30.97 -17.39
N ARG A 258 33.86 31.07 -16.84
CA ARG A 258 34.09 31.41 -15.41
C ARG A 258 33.69 32.84 -15.04
N GLN A 259 33.62 33.73 -16.04
CA GLN A 259 33.24 35.14 -15.88
C GLN A 259 31.77 35.39 -16.27
N SER A 260 30.96 34.33 -16.25
CA SER A 260 29.52 34.41 -16.48
C SER A 260 28.88 35.44 -15.54
N LYS A 261 27.92 36.20 -16.07
CA LYS A 261 27.09 37.14 -15.30
C LYS A 261 25.70 36.57 -14.98
N ARG A 262 25.55 35.25 -15.10
CA ARG A 262 24.31 34.56 -14.72
C ARG A 262 24.04 34.75 -13.23
N ARG A 263 22.77 34.72 -12.87
CA ARG A 263 22.31 34.98 -11.50
C ARG A 263 22.20 33.71 -10.63
N ASP A 264 22.54 32.55 -11.20
CA ASP A 264 22.52 31.27 -10.48
C ASP A 264 23.58 31.21 -9.37
N LEU A 265 23.37 30.27 -8.43
CA LEU A 265 24.19 30.19 -7.23
C LEU A 265 25.60 29.67 -7.52
N LEU A 266 25.75 28.84 -8.56
CA LEU A 266 27.06 28.37 -9.02
C LEU A 266 27.94 29.51 -9.51
N THR A 267 27.39 30.42 -10.33
CA THR A 267 28.11 31.62 -10.78
C THR A 267 28.58 32.45 -9.60
N LYS A 268 27.75 32.60 -8.57
CA LYS A 268 28.10 33.35 -7.35
C LYS A 268 29.22 32.67 -6.57
N ILE A 269 29.24 31.33 -6.51
CA ILE A 269 30.34 30.56 -5.88
C ILE A 269 31.63 30.70 -6.69
N ILE A 270 31.58 30.59 -8.02
CA ILE A 270 32.74 30.74 -8.90
C ILE A 270 33.29 32.18 -8.87
N GLY A 271 32.40 33.18 -8.88
CA GLY A 271 32.74 34.60 -8.81
C GLY A 271 33.37 34.98 -7.47
N ALA A 272 32.82 34.50 -6.35
CA ALA A 272 33.41 34.72 -5.03
C ALA A 272 34.81 34.10 -4.91
N ASN A 273 35.08 32.97 -5.58
CA ASN A 273 36.42 32.39 -5.68
C ASN A 273 37.39 33.25 -6.51
N ALA A 274 36.90 34.02 -7.49
CA ALA A 274 37.71 34.89 -8.35
C ALA A 274 37.97 36.27 -7.71
N GLU A 275 37.07 36.74 -6.85
CA GLU A 275 37.18 38.01 -6.11
C GLU A 275 37.94 37.89 -4.77
N GLY A 276 38.29 36.67 -4.34
CA GLY A 276 39.12 36.41 -3.17
C GLY A 276 40.46 37.17 -3.25
N GLY A 277 40.64 38.16 -2.37
CA GLY A 277 41.74 39.12 -2.42
C GLY A 277 43.13 38.52 -2.32
N LYS A 278 44.12 39.25 -2.86
CA LYS A 278 45.56 38.95 -2.91
C LYS A 278 46.24 38.60 -1.57
N ASP A 279 45.54 38.70 -0.44
CA ASP A 279 46.10 38.56 0.91
C ASP A 279 45.63 37.32 1.69
N ASP A 280 44.78 36.45 1.11
CA ASP A 280 44.30 35.23 1.77
C ASP A 280 44.34 34.01 0.82
N GLU A 281 45.49 33.34 0.73
CA GLU A 281 45.67 32.11 -0.07
C GLU A 281 44.68 30.99 0.31
N GLN A 282 44.04 31.06 1.48
CA GLN A 282 43.01 30.10 1.93
C GLN A 282 41.61 30.40 1.35
N ALA A 283 41.44 31.51 0.62
CA ALA A 283 40.15 32.01 0.12
C ALA A 283 39.82 31.60 -1.34
N VAL A 284 40.63 30.74 -1.98
CA VAL A 284 40.35 30.24 -3.34
C VAL A 284 40.06 28.74 -3.31
N LEU A 285 38.84 28.34 -3.70
CA LEU A 285 38.52 26.93 -3.87
C LEU A 285 39.07 26.42 -5.21
N SER A 286 39.82 25.32 -5.17
CA SER A 286 40.15 24.59 -6.39
C SER A 286 38.88 24.11 -7.09
N ASP A 287 38.95 23.84 -8.40
CA ASP A 287 37.83 23.26 -9.14
C ASP A 287 37.31 21.97 -8.47
N ARG A 288 38.24 21.13 -7.98
CA ARG A 288 37.92 19.93 -7.22
C ARG A 288 37.15 20.22 -5.93
N ALA A 289 37.60 21.19 -5.15
CA ALA A 289 36.87 21.58 -3.95
C ALA A 289 35.49 22.17 -4.29
N THR A 290 35.39 22.91 -5.39
CA THR A 290 34.15 23.56 -5.83
C THR A 290 33.08 22.55 -6.25
N TYR A 291 33.37 21.61 -7.16
CA TYR A 291 32.34 20.65 -7.59
C TYR A 291 31.96 19.64 -6.50
N LEU A 292 32.87 19.30 -5.58
CA LEU A 292 32.53 18.47 -4.42
C LEU A 292 31.64 19.23 -3.42
N GLU A 293 31.90 20.52 -3.20
CA GLU A 293 31.06 21.38 -2.37
C GLU A 293 29.66 21.51 -2.97
N VAL A 294 29.55 21.77 -4.28
CA VAL A 294 28.28 21.82 -5.01
C VAL A 294 27.51 20.50 -4.89
N GLY A 295 28.18 19.36 -5.08
CA GLY A 295 27.56 18.05 -4.87
C GLY A 295 27.00 17.86 -3.45
N ASN A 296 27.74 18.30 -2.43
CA ASN A 296 27.27 18.27 -1.05
C ASN A 296 26.06 19.19 -0.80
N LEU A 297 26.00 20.36 -1.45
CA LEU A 297 24.87 21.30 -1.34
C LEU A 297 23.61 20.75 -2.01
N ILE A 298 23.75 20.11 -3.19
CA ILE A 298 22.65 19.41 -3.87
C ILE A 298 22.08 18.30 -2.98
N PHE A 299 22.97 17.48 -2.42
CA PHE A 299 22.57 16.42 -1.49
C PHE A 299 21.80 17.00 -0.28
N ALA A 300 22.37 18.03 0.36
CA ALA A 300 21.80 18.64 1.56
C ALA A 300 20.43 19.30 1.31
N GLY A 301 20.25 19.99 0.18
CA GLY A 301 19.01 20.69 -0.15
C GLY A 301 17.88 19.78 -0.68
N THR A 302 18.21 18.59 -1.16
CA THR A 302 17.22 17.66 -1.73
C THR A 302 16.45 16.90 -0.63
N ASP A 303 17.13 16.06 0.16
CA ASP A 303 16.44 15.15 1.09
C ASP A 303 15.87 15.89 2.31
N THR A 304 16.52 16.96 2.79
CA THR A 304 16.05 17.67 3.99
C THR A 304 14.75 18.43 3.75
N THR A 305 14.67 19.18 2.65
CA THR A 305 13.49 19.96 2.28
C THR A 305 12.33 19.03 1.92
N SER A 306 12.57 18.02 1.08
CA SER A 306 11.53 17.07 0.66
C SER A 306 10.96 16.25 1.82
N THR A 307 11.80 15.82 2.77
CA THR A 307 11.33 15.16 4.00
C THR A 307 10.44 16.08 4.82
N THR A 308 10.88 17.33 5.01
CA THR A 308 10.11 18.30 5.79
C THR A 308 8.75 18.59 5.14
N LEU A 309 8.72 18.79 3.80
CA LEU A 309 7.47 18.90 3.04
C LEU A 309 6.58 17.68 3.22
N THR A 310 7.15 16.47 3.15
CA THR A 310 6.39 15.22 3.31
C THR A 310 5.67 15.15 4.64
N TYR A 311 6.36 15.39 5.76
CA TYR A 311 5.75 15.38 7.09
C TYR A 311 4.79 16.55 7.32
N LEU A 312 5.13 17.75 6.83
CA LEU A 312 4.26 18.91 6.91
C LEU A 312 2.92 18.65 6.22
N PHE A 313 2.96 18.09 5.02
CA PHE A 313 1.75 17.78 4.27
C PHE A 313 0.98 16.61 4.89
N TRP A 314 1.68 15.61 5.43
CA TRP A 314 1.05 14.50 6.12
C TRP A 314 0.26 14.95 7.36
N GLU A 315 0.82 15.87 8.15
CA GLU A 315 0.10 16.45 9.28
C GLU A 315 -1.07 17.32 8.81
N LEU A 316 -0.88 18.17 7.80
CA LEU A 316 -1.99 18.95 7.22
C LEU A 316 -3.12 18.05 6.70
N ALA A 317 -2.80 16.90 6.11
CA ALA A 317 -3.78 15.93 5.63
C ALA A 317 -4.60 15.28 6.76
N LYS A 318 -3.98 15.09 7.94
CA LYS A 318 -4.64 14.61 9.16
C LYS A 318 -5.46 15.70 9.86
N HIS A 319 -5.16 16.96 9.56
CA HIS A 319 -5.70 18.15 10.23
C HIS A 319 -6.37 19.14 9.26
N PRO A 320 -7.54 18.81 8.67
CA PRO A 320 -8.25 19.67 7.71
C PRO A 320 -8.57 21.08 8.22
N GLU A 321 -8.78 21.24 9.52
CA GLU A 321 -9.02 22.53 10.17
C GLU A 321 -7.85 23.50 10.00
N TRP A 322 -6.62 22.99 9.99
CA TRP A 322 -5.42 23.79 9.76
C TRP A 322 -5.26 24.13 8.28
N GLN A 323 -5.67 23.26 7.36
CA GLN A 323 -5.76 23.61 5.95
C GLN A 323 -6.73 24.77 5.71
N ASP A 324 -7.88 24.78 6.39
CA ASP A 324 -8.87 25.86 6.25
C ASP A 324 -8.35 27.20 6.80
N ARG A 325 -7.68 27.19 7.95
CA ARG A 325 -7.04 28.39 8.53
C ARG A 325 -5.95 28.95 7.62
N LEU A 326 -5.08 28.09 7.09
CA LEU A 326 -4.04 28.48 6.15
C LEU A 326 -4.64 29.04 4.86
N ARG A 327 -5.61 28.36 4.26
CA ARG A 327 -6.29 28.84 3.04
C ARG A 327 -6.92 30.20 3.25
N LYS A 328 -7.53 30.45 4.42
CA LYS A 328 -8.10 31.76 4.76
C LYS A 328 -7.02 32.84 4.85
N GLU A 329 -5.91 32.58 5.53
CA GLU A 329 -4.79 33.52 5.65
C GLU A 329 -4.15 33.82 4.28
N LEU A 330 -3.92 32.77 3.47
CA LEU A 330 -3.32 32.88 2.15
C LEU A 330 -4.20 33.66 1.16
N LYS A 331 -5.50 33.35 1.08
CA LYS A 331 -6.45 34.05 0.20
C LYS A 331 -6.66 35.51 0.58
N ALA A 332 -6.44 35.87 1.85
CA ALA A 332 -6.48 37.26 2.29
C ALA A 332 -5.22 38.05 1.89
N ARG A 333 -4.10 37.36 1.63
CA ARG A 333 -2.81 37.96 1.33
C ARG A 333 -2.54 38.09 -0.17
N THR A 334 -2.94 37.10 -0.97
CA THR A 334 -2.63 37.06 -2.41
C THR A 334 -3.70 36.33 -3.20
N SER A 335 -3.83 36.69 -4.47
CA SER A 335 -4.63 36.00 -5.48
C SER A 335 -3.78 35.25 -6.52
N ASP A 336 -2.46 35.35 -6.42
CA ASP A 336 -1.55 34.72 -7.37
C ASP A 336 -1.58 33.20 -7.22
N ALA A 337 -1.50 32.48 -8.34
CA ALA A 337 -1.38 31.03 -8.34
C ALA A 337 -0.13 30.59 -7.56
N ILE A 338 1.01 31.21 -7.84
CA ILE A 338 2.25 31.05 -7.10
C ILE A 338 2.53 32.34 -6.33
N PRO A 339 2.30 32.37 -5.01
CA PRO A 339 2.66 33.52 -4.19
C PRO A 339 4.16 33.75 -4.17
N ARG A 340 4.56 35.02 -4.17
CA ARG A 340 5.97 35.36 -3.91
C ARG A 340 6.30 35.17 -2.43
N TYR A 341 7.53 34.77 -2.15
CA TYR A 341 8.05 34.56 -0.80
C TYR A 341 7.92 35.81 0.08
N VAL A 342 8.11 37.00 -0.47
CA VAL A 342 7.93 38.26 0.27
C VAL A 342 6.51 38.41 0.84
N ASP A 343 5.51 37.88 0.13
CA ASP A 343 4.11 37.93 0.55
C ASP A 343 3.79 36.84 1.59
N LEU A 344 4.65 35.81 1.72
CA LEU A 344 4.53 34.69 2.66
C LEU A 344 5.44 34.81 3.89
N ALA A 345 6.36 35.79 3.88
CA ALA A 345 7.47 35.86 4.83
C ALA A 345 7.00 36.02 6.29
N ASP A 346 5.89 36.71 6.50
CA ASP A 346 5.33 37.01 7.83
C ASP A 346 3.82 36.68 7.85
N LEU A 347 3.53 35.39 8.00
CA LEU A 347 2.16 34.85 8.01
C LEU A 347 2.02 33.93 9.22
N PRO A 348 1.41 34.41 10.32
CA PRO A 348 1.39 33.71 11.59
C PRO A 348 0.93 32.25 11.52
N VAL A 349 -0.14 31.95 10.76
CA VAL A 349 -0.66 30.57 10.67
C VAL A 349 0.29 29.70 9.84
N LEU A 350 0.80 30.19 8.71
CA LEU A 350 1.80 29.49 7.90
C LEU A 350 3.07 29.20 8.70
N ASP A 351 3.59 30.20 9.42
CA ASP A 351 4.75 30.07 10.28
C ASP A 351 4.54 29.06 11.40
N ALA A 352 3.37 29.07 12.03
CA ALA A 352 3.02 28.12 13.06
C ALA A 352 3.03 26.67 12.55
N VAL A 353 2.43 26.41 11.38
CA VAL A 353 2.35 25.08 10.77
C VAL A 353 3.73 24.58 10.35
N VAL A 354 4.53 25.44 9.72
CA VAL A 354 5.90 25.09 9.29
C VAL A 354 6.77 24.80 10.52
N ASN A 355 6.76 25.68 11.53
CA ASN A 355 7.55 25.51 12.74
C ASN A 355 7.14 24.27 13.55
N GLU A 356 5.84 23.98 13.63
CA GLU A 356 5.38 22.77 14.34
C GLU A 356 5.79 21.49 13.62
N SER A 357 5.77 21.50 12.29
CA SER A 357 6.24 20.38 11.48
C SER A 357 7.75 20.17 11.64
N LEU A 358 8.55 21.24 11.60
CA LEU A 358 9.99 21.21 11.89
C LEU A 358 10.29 20.77 13.34
N ARG A 359 9.40 21.08 14.29
CA ARG A 359 9.53 20.68 15.70
C ARG A 359 9.34 19.18 15.87
N LEU A 360 8.21 18.67 15.39
CA LEU A 360 7.80 17.29 15.62
C LEU A 360 8.55 16.32 14.70
N HIS A 361 8.76 16.71 13.45
CA HIS A 361 9.35 15.87 12.39
C HIS A 361 10.59 16.53 11.76
N PRO A 362 11.67 16.79 12.53
CA PRO A 362 12.87 17.39 11.98
C PRO A 362 13.55 16.44 11.00
N ALA A 363 13.82 16.89 9.77
CA ALA A 363 14.48 16.07 8.74
C ALA A 363 15.90 15.61 9.11
N ALA A 364 16.60 16.37 9.97
CA ALA A 364 17.88 15.98 10.56
C ALA A 364 17.71 15.83 12.10
N PRO A 365 17.11 14.73 12.57
CA PRO A 365 16.72 14.59 13.97
C PRO A 365 17.89 14.27 14.92
N GLY A 366 19.00 13.76 14.36
CA GLY A 366 20.06 13.08 15.10
C GLY A 366 21.00 13.98 15.91
N SER A 367 21.97 13.35 16.55
CA SER A 367 22.96 13.98 17.44
C SER A 367 23.95 14.87 16.66
N LEU A 368 24.15 16.12 17.10
CA LEU A 368 25.19 17.00 16.54
C LEU A 368 26.50 16.87 17.32
N LEU A 369 27.36 15.95 16.90
CA LEU A 369 28.53 15.53 17.68
C LEU A 369 29.59 16.64 17.82
N ARG A 370 30.08 16.85 19.05
CA ARG A 370 31.19 17.77 19.35
C ARG A 370 32.24 17.08 20.21
N SER A 371 33.50 17.49 20.10
CA SER A 371 34.60 17.03 20.95
C SER A 371 34.88 18.04 22.04
N THR A 372 34.97 17.54 23.26
CA THR A 372 35.39 18.33 24.42
C THR A 372 36.81 18.86 24.21
N PRO A 373 37.07 20.16 24.43
CA PRO A 373 38.35 20.79 24.16
C PRO A 373 39.46 20.32 25.13
N ALA A 374 40.69 20.77 24.86
CA ALA A 374 41.85 20.48 25.67
C ALA A 374 41.64 20.84 27.16
N GLY A 375 42.10 19.94 28.03
CA GLY A 375 41.94 20.05 29.49
C GLY A 375 40.57 19.65 30.03
N GLY A 376 39.62 19.23 29.19
CA GLY A 376 38.28 18.83 29.62
C GLY A 376 37.37 19.99 30.05
N ARG A 377 36.08 19.75 30.26
CA ARG A 377 35.09 20.76 30.66
C ARG A 377 34.01 20.17 31.54
N THR A 378 33.50 20.95 32.49
CA THR A 378 32.33 20.56 33.29
C THR A 378 31.05 20.99 32.60
N ILE A 379 30.24 20.02 32.17
CA ILE A 379 28.96 20.22 31.48
C ILE A 379 27.86 19.64 32.35
N ASP A 380 26.84 20.44 32.65
CA ASP A 380 25.69 20.04 33.49
C ASP A 380 26.12 19.42 34.84
N GLY A 381 27.15 19.98 35.47
CA GLY A 381 27.70 19.49 36.74
C GLY A 381 28.64 18.27 36.64
N HIS A 382 28.87 17.75 35.44
CA HIS A 382 29.73 16.57 35.21
C HIS A 382 31.00 16.92 34.42
N PHE A 383 32.16 16.48 34.92
CA PHE A 383 33.43 16.69 34.20
C PHE A 383 33.56 15.74 33.01
N MET A 384 33.67 16.32 31.81
CA MET A 384 33.97 15.64 30.56
C MET A 384 35.47 15.75 30.27
N PRO A 385 36.21 14.62 30.22
CA PRO A 385 37.60 14.64 29.81
C PRO A 385 37.77 15.15 28.37
N GLU A 386 38.97 15.64 28.06
CA GLU A 386 39.37 16.00 26.70
C GLU A 386 39.06 14.88 25.68
N GLY A 387 38.57 15.27 24.50
CA GLY A 387 38.23 14.35 23.44
C GLY A 387 36.95 13.54 23.66
N THR A 388 36.28 13.67 24.80
CA THR A 388 34.94 13.10 25.00
C THR A 388 33.98 13.70 23.99
N VAL A 389 33.24 12.84 23.29
CA VAL A 389 32.19 13.25 22.35
C VAL A 389 30.95 13.62 23.15
N VAL A 390 30.51 14.86 23.02
CA VAL A 390 29.31 15.39 23.65
C VAL A 390 28.34 15.83 22.56
N SER A 391 27.05 15.64 22.81
CA SER A 391 26.04 15.96 21.81
C SER A 391 24.67 16.21 22.43
N MET A 392 23.81 16.80 21.62
CA MET A 392 22.37 16.86 21.82
C MET A 392 21.73 16.53 20.48
N GLN A 393 20.53 15.96 20.52
CA GLN A 393 19.77 15.66 19.31
C GLN A 393 18.52 16.52 19.21
N CYS A 394 18.27 16.98 17.99
CA CYS A 394 17.15 17.86 17.65
C CYS A 394 15.81 17.22 18.09
N TYR A 395 15.62 15.93 17.79
CA TYR A 395 14.41 15.20 18.12
C TYR A 395 14.04 15.23 19.62
N THR A 396 15.03 15.06 20.50
CA THR A 396 14.78 15.01 21.96
C THR A 396 14.61 16.40 22.56
N THR A 397 15.45 17.35 22.14
CA THR A 397 15.35 18.74 22.65
C THR A 397 14.01 19.38 22.27
N GLN A 398 13.50 19.10 21.08
CA GLN A 398 12.20 19.58 20.60
C GLN A 398 10.99 18.83 21.19
N ARG A 399 11.22 17.85 22.07
CA ARG A 399 10.21 17.07 22.81
C ARG A 399 10.31 17.27 24.33
N ASP A 400 10.98 18.33 24.76
CA ASP A 400 11.01 18.73 26.16
C ASP A 400 9.62 19.24 26.58
N PRO A 401 8.96 18.61 27.56
CA PRO A 401 7.58 18.95 27.93
C PRO A 401 7.46 20.33 28.60
N ASP A 402 8.53 20.86 29.19
CA ASP A 402 8.54 22.19 29.79
C ASP A 402 8.61 23.29 28.71
N ALA A 403 9.32 23.03 27.61
CA ALA A 403 9.40 23.92 26.45
C ALA A 403 8.21 23.78 25.48
N PHE A 404 7.71 22.56 25.34
CA PHE A 404 6.66 22.17 24.40
C PHE A 404 5.65 21.26 25.10
N PRO A 405 4.62 21.82 25.75
CA PRO A 405 3.56 21.04 26.37
C PRO A 405 2.91 20.08 25.37
N GLU A 406 2.60 18.86 25.82
CA GLU A 406 2.15 17.77 24.96
C GLU A 406 3.10 17.57 23.76
N PRO A 407 4.39 17.25 24.01
CA PRO A 407 5.45 17.35 23.01
C PRO A 407 5.29 16.39 21.82
N GLU A 408 4.55 15.30 21.99
CA GLU A 408 4.26 14.34 20.91
C GLU A 408 3.06 14.74 20.04
N THR A 409 2.27 15.73 20.47
CA THR A 409 1.11 16.22 19.71
C THR A 409 1.53 17.29 18.72
N TRP A 410 1.14 17.12 17.46
CA TRP A 410 1.24 18.17 16.45
C TRP A 410 0.19 19.25 16.74
N ASN A 411 0.63 20.39 17.26
CA ASN A 411 -0.25 21.50 17.62
C ASN A 411 0.38 22.85 17.22
N PRO A 412 0.02 23.40 16.04
CA PRO A 412 0.54 24.69 15.61
C PRO A 412 0.09 25.88 16.47
N ASP A 413 -1.00 25.79 17.23
CA ASP A 413 -1.44 26.90 18.10
C ASP A 413 -0.39 27.27 19.15
N ARG A 414 0.57 26.38 19.47
CA ARG A 414 1.68 26.69 20.39
C ARG A 414 2.60 27.82 19.89
N TRP A 415 2.57 28.11 18.59
CA TRP A 415 3.35 29.18 17.98
C TRP A 415 2.55 30.48 17.84
N LEU A 416 1.25 30.45 18.20
CA LEU A 416 0.35 31.57 18.11
C LEU A 416 0.10 32.18 19.50
N GLY A 417 0.20 33.50 19.59
CA GLY A 417 -0.05 34.25 20.82
C GLY A 417 1.15 34.35 21.77
N PRO A 418 0.98 35.06 22.90
CA PRO A 418 2.05 35.33 23.85
C PRO A 418 2.39 34.09 24.69
N ARG A 419 3.68 33.75 24.80
CA ARG A 419 4.20 32.77 25.76
C ARG A 419 4.70 33.49 27.01
N LYS A 420 4.75 32.80 28.17
CA LYS A 420 5.49 33.30 29.33
C LYS A 420 6.97 33.40 28.98
N ASP A 421 7.65 34.47 29.41
CA ASP A 421 9.03 34.76 28.99
C ASP A 421 10.02 33.60 29.24
N ALA A 422 9.92 32.92 30.38
CA ALA A 422 10.78 31.79 30.72
C ALA A 422 10.56 30.57 29.81
N ASP A 423 9.30 30.23 29.52
CA ASP A 423 8.93 29.12 28.63
C ASP A 423 9.32 29.43 27.18
N ALA A 424 9.18 30.70 26.78
CA ALA A 424 9.59 31.20 25.46
C ALA A 424 11.10 31.08 25.26
N GLU A 425 11.92 31.50 26.22
CA GLU A 425 13.38 31.40 26.14
C GLU A 425 13.86 29.95 26.17
N ARG A 426 13.23 29.08 26.99
CA ARG A 426 13.53 27.64 26.97
C ARG A 426 13.19 27.01 25.63
N ALA A 427 11.99 27.26 25.09
CA ALA A 427 11.57 26.76 23.80
C ALA A 427 12.47 27.27 22.68
N LYS A 428 12.81 28.55 22.69
CA LYS A 428 13.75 29.14 21.74
C LYS A 428 15.13 28.49 21.85
N ALA A 429 15.61 28.16 23.06
CA ALA A 429 16.88 27.48 23.27
C ALA A 429 16.88 26.03 22.76
N LEU A 430 15.78 25.30 22.89
CA LEU A 430 15.66 23.90 22.51
C LEU A 430 15.15 23.67 21.08
N PHE A 431 14.50 24.66 20.45
CA PHE A 431 14.14 24.61 19.04
C PHE A 431 15.39 24.82 18.18
N MET A 432 15.83 23.77 17.49
CA MET A 432 17.06 23.76 16.71
C MET A 432 16.97 22.94 15.41
N PRO A 433 15.88 23.09 14.61
CA PRO A 433 15.71 22.30 13.38
C PRO A 433 16.81 22.59 12.34
N PHE A 434 17.41 23.77 12.41
CA PHE A 434 18.51 24.22 11.56
C PHE A 434 19.86 24.31 12.31
N SER A 435 20.02 23.60 13.44
CA SER A 435 21.18 23.76 14.34
C SER A 435 21.32 25.21 14.85
N LYS A 436 22.44 25.54 15.52
CA LYS A 436 22.71 26.87 16.09
C LYS A 436 24.17 27.31 15.94
N GLY A 437 24.35 28.61 16.12
CA GLY A 437 25.66 29.27 16.16
C GLY A 437 26.41 29.22 14.82
N PRO A 438 27.76 29.19 14.83
CA PRO A 438 28.57 29.33 13.61
C PRO A 438 28.44 28.15 12.65
N ARG A 439 27.84 27.04 13.12
CA ARG A 439 27.58 25.81 12.35
C ARG A 439 26.09 25.61 12.05
N ALA A 440 25.25 26.64 12.22
CA ALA A 440 23.85 26.61 11.80
C ALA A 440 23.73 26.38 10.28
N CYS A 441 22.60 25.84 9.85
CA CYS A 441 22.33 25.53 8.45
C CYS A 441 22.66 26.72 7.55
N LEU A 442 23.41 26.48 6.48
CA LEU A 442 23.74 27.53 5.51
C LEU A 442 22.53 27.86 4.62
N GLY A 443 21.74 26.85 4.28
CA GLY A 443 20.56 26.95 3.41
C GLY A 443 19.25 27.24 4.13
N GLN A 444 19.26 27.69 5.39
CA GLN A 444 18.02 27.89 6.17
C GLN A 444 17.00 28.79 5.43
N ASN A 445 17.45 29.91 4.88
CA ASN A 445 16.56 30.84 4.17
C ASN A 445 16.00 30.24 2.87
N LEU A 446 16.80 29.46 2.15
CA LEU A 446 16.36 28.74 0.96
C LEU A 446 15.31 27.69 1.33
N ALA A 447 15.58 26.88 2.35
CA ALA A 447 14.64 25.87 2.83
C ALA A 447 13.31 26.49 3.29
N MET A 448 13.33 27.60 4.03
CA MET A 448 12.10 28.31 4.44
C MET A 448 11.33 28.86 3.24
N MET A 449 12.03 29.33 2.20
CA MET A 449 11.41 29.76 0.95
C MET A 449 10.73 28.59 0.24
N GLU A 450 11.43 27.48 0.02
CA GLU A 450 10.87 26.29 -0.61
C GLU A 450 9.65 25.76 0.18
N LEU A 451 9.77 25.66 1.51
CA LEU A 451 8.68 25.19 2.38
C LEU A 451 7.44 26.08 2.27
N LYS A 452 7.62 27.39 2.41
CA LYS A 452 6.49 28.34 2.40
C LYS A 452 5.86 28.46 1.02
N VAL A 453 6.65 28.65 -0.04
CA VAL A 453 6.14 28.81 -1.42
C VAL A 453 5.43 27.54 -1.88
N THR A 454 6.00 26.37 -1.65
CA THR A 454 5.38 25.08 -2.03
C THR A 454 4.11 24.82 -1.25
N THR A 455 4.13 25.04 0.07
CA THR A 455 2.95 24.86 0.94
C THR A 455 1.81 25.79 0.54
N ALA A 456 2.11 27.08 0.39
CA ALA A 456 1.12 28.08 0.01
C ALA A 456 0.52 27.79 -1.37
N SER A 457 1.35 27.49 -2.36
CA SER A 457 0.92 27.20 -3.72
C SER A 457 0.02 25.97 -3.77
N LEU A 458 0.42 24.86 -3.16
CA LEU A 458 -0.40 23.63 -3.15
C LEU A 458 -1.71 23.82 -2.38
N LEU A 459 -1.69 24.53 -1.25
CA LEU A 459 -2.90 24.80 -0.47
C LEU A 459 -3.81 25.84 -1.11
N LEU A 460 -3.35 26.68 -2.04
CA LEU A 460 -4.23 27.55 -2.82
C LEU A 460 -4.98 26.75 -3.90
N HIS A 461 -4.30 25.83 -4.57
CA HIS A 461 -4.85 25.03 -5.67
C HIS A 461 -5.68 23.82 -5.21
N SER A 462 -5.30 23.18 -4.10
CA SER A 462 -5.80 21.85 -3.76
C SER A 462 -6.15 21.71 -2.28
N ARG A 463 -7.00 20.71 -1.99
CA ARG A 463 -7.18 20.17 -0.63
C ARG A 463 -6.47 18.83 -0.52
N ILE A 464 -6.08 18.50 0.69
CA ILE A 464 -5.14 17.41 0.92
C ILE A 464 -5.75 16.44 1.92
N SER A 465 -5.64 15.15 1.66
CA SER A 465 -6.11 14.06 2.50
C SER A 465 -5.06 12.95 2.56
N VAL A 466 -5.24 12.06 3.52
CA VAL A 466 -4.36 10.89 3.64
C VAL A 466 -4.86 9.83 2.66
N ALA A 467 -3.96 9.26 1.86
CA ALA A 467 -4.33 8.21 0.91
C ALA A 467 -4.80 6.93 1.65
N PRO A 468 -5.79 6.19 1.12
CA PRO A 468 -6.18 4.88 1.63
C PRO A 468 -4.98 3.93 1.64
N GLY A 469 -4.40 3.69 2.82
CA GLY A 469 -3.22 2.81 3.00
C GLY A 469 -2.00 3.49 3.64
N THR A 470 -1.95 4.82 3.73
CA THR A 470 -0.93 5.50 4.54
C THR A 470 -1.25 5.28 6.02
N THR A 471 -0.33 4.65 6.75
CA THR A 471 -0.46 4.40 8.19
C THR A 471 0.54 5.25 8.97
N ASP A 472 0.24 5.55 10.24
CA ASP A 472 1.20 6.21 11.14
C ASP A 472 2.52 5.41 11.22
N GLY A 473 2.45 4.07 11.14
CA GLY A 473 3.63 3.19 11.11
C GLY A 473 4.50 3.36 9.85
N GLY A 474 3.90 3.60 8.68
CA GLY A 474 4.64 3.91 7.44
C GLY A 474 5.33 5.27 7.46
N MET A 475 4.83 6.17 8.32
CA MET A 475 5.34 7.52 8.56
C MET A 475 6.25 7.61 9.79
N GLU A 476 6.58 6.48 10.44
CA GLU A 476 7.63 6.52 11.45
C GLU A 476 8.98 6.88 10.81
N MET A 477 9.74 7.75 11.46
CA MET A 477 11.09 8.12 11.02
C MET A 477 12.07 6.96 11.17
N MET A 478 12.79 6.67 10.10
CA MET A 478 14.03 5.89 10.10
C MET A 478 15.19 6.82 9.83
N ASP A 479 16.22 6.80 10.69
CA ASP A 479 17.30 7.78 10.64
C ASP A 479 18.69 7.16 10.53
N HIS A 480 19.46 7.64 9.54
CA HIS A 480 20.90 7.45 9.41
C HIS A 480 21.53 8.84 9.29
N PHE A 481 21.46 9.62 10.38
CA PHE A 481 21.67 11.08 10.43
C PHE A 481 20.49 11.90 9.88
N LEU A 482 20.06 11.65 8.63
CA LEU A 482 18.81 12.19 8.09
C LEU A 482 17.67 11.21 8.32
N ALA A 483 16.48 11.72 8.64
CA ALA A 483 15.26 10.92 8.74
C ALA A 483 14.54 10.87 7.38
N LEU A 484 14.07 9.68 7.03
CA LEU A 484 13.07 9.48 6.00
C LEU A 484 11.92 8.65 6.59
N PRO A 485 10.68 8.76 6.07
CA PRO A 485 9.62 7.81 6.38
C PRO A 485 10.08 6.38 6.04
N ILE A 486 9.74 5.40 6.89
CA ILE A 486 10.21 4.01 6.76
C ILE A 486 9.89 3.42 5.39
N ALA A 487 8.75 3.76 4.77
CA ALA A 487 8.30 3.38 3.42
C ALA A 487 8.44 1.88 3.00
N ALA A 488 8.94 0.99 3.86
CA ALA A 488 9.39 -0.36 3.54
C ALA A 488 9.12 -1.35 4.68
N CYS A 489 8.91 -2.62 4.30
CA CYS A 489 8.50 -3.65 5.26
C CYS A 489 9.60 -3.98 6.27
N GLN A 490 9.20 -4.31 7.50
CA GLN A 490 10.12 -4.54 8.62
C GLN A 490 11.07 -5.75 8.39
N THR A 491 10.71 -6.72 7.55
CA THR A 491 11.60 -7.86 7.22
C THR A 491 12.78 -7.46 6.33
N CYS A 492 12.53 -6.65 5.31
CA CYS A 492 13.59 -6.12 4.44
C CYS A 492 14.50 -5.17 5.25
N LYS A 493 13.93 -4.44 6.21
CA LYS A 493 14.62 -3.55 7.16
C LYS A 493 15.65 -4.28 8.04
N LEU A 494 15.29 -5.41 8.64
CA LEU A 494 16.20 -6.19 9.51
C LEU A 494 17.43 -6.76 8.76
N ARG A 495 17.37 -6.84 7.43
CA ARG A 495 18.41 -7.48 6.60
C ARG A 495 19.15 -6.52 5.68
N ARG A 496 18.82 -5.22 5.67
CA ARG A 496 19.38 -4.20 4.77
C ARG A 496 19.30 -4.60 3.28
N ILE A 497 18.13 -5.04 2.82
CA ILE A 497 17.90 -5.40 1.41
C ILE A 497 16.82 -4.46 0.85
N LYS A 498 17.06 -3.89 -0.34
CA LYS A 498 16.09 -3.03 -1.05
C LYS A 498 14.81 -3.84 -1.33
N CYS A 499 13.69 -3.41 -0.74
CA CYS A 499 12.39 -4.04 -0.91
C CYS A 499 11.84 -3.71 -2.31
N ASP A 500 11.44 -4.71 -3.08
CA ASP A 500 10.83 -4.51 -4.41
C ASP A 500 9.34 -4.13 -4.36
N GLY A 501 8.78 -3.97 -3.16
CA GLY A 501 7.37 -3.58 -2.98
C GLY A 501 6.35 -4.65 -3.39
N GLY A 502 6.79 -5.83 -3.83
CA GLY A 502 5.93 -6.95 -4.18
C GLY A 502 5.02 -7.36 -3.02
N LYS A 503 3.77 -7.66 -3.36
CA LYS A 503 2.66 -7.83 -2.44
C LYS A 503 2.05 -9.22 -2.60
N PRO A 504 1.74 -9.97 -1.52
CA PRO A 504 1.91 -9.63 -0.09
C PRO A 504 3.34 -9.86 0.44
N THR A 505 4.19 -10.48 -0.35
CA THR A 505 5.60 -10.75 -0.02
C THR A 505 6.43 -10.23 -1.18
N CYS A 506 7.41 -9.37 -0.90
CA CYS A 506 8.30 -8.84 -1.92
C CYS A 506 9.00 -10.02 -2.63
N GLU A 507 9.30 -9.94 -3.92
CA GLU A 507 9.92 -11.06 -4.67
C GLU A 507 11.18 -11.58 -3.96
N ARG A 508 11.91 -10.70 -3.28
CA ARG A 508 13.09 -11.07 -2.47
C ARG A 508 12.74 -11.87 -1.21
N CYS A 509 11.68 -11.51 -0.47
CA CYS A 509 11.20 -12.30 0.66
C CYS A 509 10.59 -13.63 0.19
N ALA A 510 9.96 -13.65 -0.99
CA ALA A 510 9.39 -14.84 -1.61
C ALA A 510 10.48 -15.83 -2.06
N LYS A 511 11.50 -15.36 -2.80
CA LYS A 511 12.65 -16.16 -3.23
C LYS A 511 13.46 -16.71 -2.07
N SER A 512 13.54 -15.98 -0.96
CA SER A 512 14.27 -16.43 0.24
C SER A 512 13.43 -17.25 1.22
N ARG A 513 12.14 -17.51 0.92
CA ARG A 513 11.18 -18.29 1.74
C ARG A 513 11.09 -17.79 3.18
N ARG A 514 10.98 -16.47 3.37
CA ARG A 514 10.89 -15.84 4.71
C ARG A 514 9.66 -14.96 4.85
N ILE A 515 9.19 -14.83 6.09
CA ILE A 515 8.02 -14.03 6.47
C ILE A 515 8.33 -12.55 6.20
N CYS A 516 7.59 -11.94 5.28
CA CYS A 516 7.58 -10.51 5.03
C CYS A 516 6.74 -9.82 6.12
N ILE A 517 7.38 -9.30 7.17
CA ILE A 517 6.75 -8.57 8.27
C ILE A 517 6.29 -7.24 7.68
N GLU A 518 4.98 -7.09 7.58
CA GLU A 518 4.33 -5.92 6.99
C GLU A 518 4.85 -4.62 7.64
N SER A 519 5.49 -3.76 6.85
CA SER A 519 4.89 -2.45 6.68
C SER A 519 3.89 -2.66 5.55
N THR A 520 2.62 -2.39 5.79
CA THR A 520 1.56 -2.39 4.79
C THR A 520 2.04 -1.79 3.46
N PRO A 521 1.99 -2.49 2.30
CA PRO A 521 2.37 -1.86 1.03
C PRO A 521 1.12 -1.36 0.21
N PHE A 522 1.34 -0.92 -1.04
CA PHE A 522 0.46 -0.35 -2.10
C PHE A 522 0.37 1.16 -2.16
N PRO A 523 0.50 1.68 -3.39
CA PRO A 523 1.79 2.11 -3.94
C PRO A 523 2.30 3.31 -3.13
N GLN A 524 3.62 3.48 -3.11
CA GLN A 524 4.32 4.76 -2.96
C GLN A 524 3.37 5.98 -2.97
N ALA A 525 2.82 6.36 -1.80
CA ALA A 525 1.88 7.46 -1.62
C ALA A 525 1.67 7.76 -0.12
N PRO A 526 2.42 8.71 0.47
CA PRO A 526 2.14 9.19 1.82
C PRO A 526 0.93 10.14 1.89
N LEU A 527 0.32 10.51 0.75
CA LEU A 527 -0.71 11.56 0.67
C LEU A 527 -1.62 11.40 -0.56
N GLN A 528 -2.92 11.72 -0.41
CA GLN A 528 -3.87 11.88 -1.51
C GLN A 528 -4.26 13.36 -1.60
N ILE A 529 -4.08 13.99 -2.76
CA ILE A 529 -4.49 15.39 -2.96
C ILE A 529 -5.85 15.38 -3.66
N HIS A 530 -6.89 15.87 -2.98
CA HIS A 530 -8.20 16.09 -3.59
C HIS A 530 -8.21 17.46 -4.27
N LEU A 531 -8.17 17.47 -5.61
CA LEU A 531 -8.50 18.65 -6.40
C LEU A 531 -9.96 19.03 -6.16
N GLU A 532 -10.21 20.34 -5.99
CA GLU A 532 -11.50 20.87 -5.55
C GLU A 532 -12.59 20.58 -6.60
N ASN A 533 -13.40 19.56 -6.37
CA ASN A 533 -14.57 19.22 -7.18
C ASN A 533 -15.56 20.40 -7.19
N GLN A 534 -16.20 20.67 -8.33
CA GLN A 534 -17.11 21.82 -8.55
C GLN A 534 -18.31 21.91 -7.58
N TYR A 535 -18.59 20.85 -6.80
CA TYR A 535 -19.54 20.88 -5.68
C TYR A 535 -19.04 21.61 -4.43
N ALA A 536 -17.72 21.69 -4.21
CA ALA A 536 -17.10 22.31 -3.04
C ALA A 536 -16.87 23.83 -3.21
N SER A 537 -16.77 24.31 -4.46
CA SER A 537 -16.67 25.74 -4.80
C SER A 537 -18.02 26.47 -4.83
N GLY A 538 -19.13 25.78 -4.57
CA GLY A 538 -20.47 26.36 -4.60
C GLY A 538 -21.05 26.57 -6.01
N LYS A 539 -20.34 26.17 -7.08
CA LYS A 539 -20.82 26.27 -8.46
C LYS A 539 -21.98 25.31 -8.76
N ILE A 540 -22.09 24.18 -8.04
CA ILE A 540 -23.20 23.23 -8.15
C ILE A 540 -23.65 22.81 -6.73
N LYS A 541 -24.97 22.78 -6.47
CA LYS A 541 -25.53 22.39 -5.15
C LYS A 541 -25.38 20.89 -4.90
N ARG A 542 -24.81 20.52 -3.74
CA ARG A 542 -24.68 19.13 -3.27
C ARG A 542 -26.04 18.58 -2.79
N PRO A 543 -26.44 17.33 -3.15
CA PRO A 543 -27.56 16.65 -2.50
C PRO A 543 -27.23 16.39 -1.02
N ARG A 544 -28.17 16.63 -0.11
CA ARG A 544 -27.96 16.43 1.33
C ARG A 544 -28.00 14.93 1.68
N GLY A 545 -26.87 14.38 2.11
CA GLY A 545 -26.77 13.08 2.81
C GLY A 545 -26.72 13.24 4.33
N PRO A 546 -27.02 12.19 5.11
CA PRO A 546 -27.14 12.28 6.57
C PRO A 546 -25.77 12.42 7.26
N ARG A 547 -25.72 13.23 8.32
CA ARG A 547 -24.51 13.51 9.12
C ARG A 547 -24.11 12.28 9.94
N SER A 548 -22.84 11.86 9.89
CA SER A 548 -22.28 10.86 10.80
C SER A 548 -21.65 11.54 12.01
N ASN A 549 -22.14 11.17 13.20
CA ASN A 549 -21.46 11.43 14.48
C ASN A 549 -20.46 10.28 14.69
N LEU A 550 -19.15 10.56 14.68
CA LEU A 550 -18.12 9.55 14.94
C LEU A 550 -17.27 9.96 16.14
N THR A 551 -17.58 9.35 17.28
CA THR A 551 -16.71 9.18 18.44
C THR A 551 -15.56 8.22 18.13
N SER A 552 -14.38 8.49 18.69
CA SER A 552 -13.12 7.72 18.63
C SER A 552 -13.26 6.20 18.87
N ARG A 553 -12.48 5.34 18.17
CA ARG A 553 -12.35 3.90 18.49
C ARG A 553 -10.91 3.33 18.36
N PRO A 554 -10.60 2.21 19.07
CA PRO A 554 -9.25 1.73 19.43
C PRO A 554 -8.67 0.66 18.46
N SER A 555 -7.39 0.31 18.65
CA SER A 555 -6.62 -0.68 17.86
C SER A 555 -7.39 -1.99 17.62
N SER A 556 -7.62 -2.35 16.35
CA SER A 556 -8.53 -3.45 15.98
C SER A 556 -7.88 -4.84 16.01
N ASP A 557 -8.55 -5.81 16.64
CA ASP A 557 -8.19 -7.24 16.70
C ASP A 557 -8.22 -7.98 15.33
N LEU A 558 -7.65 -9.20 15.26
CA LEU A 558 -7.61 -10.06 14.05
C LEU A 558 -8.99 -10.21 13.40
N HIS A 559 -10.00 -10.43 14.24
CA HIS A 559 -11.39 -10.57 13.85
C HIS A 559 -11.92 -9.33 13.11
N THR A 560 -11.64 -8.14 13.63
CA THR A 560 -12.03 -6.86 13.02
C THR A 560 -11.32 -6.64 11.69
N ARG A 561 -10.03 -7.01 11.59
CA ARG A 561 -9.26 -6.94 10.32
C ARG A 561 -9.83 -7.89 9.26
N ALA A 562 -10.10 -9.13 9.64
CA ALA A 562 -10.68 -10.14 8.75
C ALA A 562 -12.07 -9.70 8.26
N LEU A 563 -12.91 -9.19 9.18
CA LEU A 563 -14.24 -8.71 8.85
C LEU A 563 -14.20 -7.47 7.94
N ALA A 564 -13.29 -6.53 8.19
CA ALA A 564 -13.10 -5.36 7.33
C ALA A 564 -12.64 -5.78 5.91
N TYR A 565 -11.70 -6.73 5.81
CA TYR A 565 -11.25 -7.28 4.53
C TYR A 565 -12.40 -7.95 3.77
N TYR A 566 -13.16 -8.83 4.43
CA TYR A 566 -14.29 -9.51 3.80
C TYR A 566 -15.34 -8.49 3.31
N GLN A 567 -15.64 -7.47 4.11
CA GLN A 567 -16.56 -6.40 3.73
C GLN A 567 -16.06 -5.57 2.55
N GLN A 568 -14.77 -5.27 2.48
CA GLN A 568 -14.21 -4.41 1.44
C GLN A 568 -14.05 -5.14 0.09
N TYR A 569 -13.67 -6.42 0.11
CA TYR A 569 -13.24 -7.14 -1.10
C TYR A 569 -14.22 -8.23 -1.57
N HIS A 570 -14.98 -8.84 -0.65
CA HIS A 570 -15.91 -9.94 -0.98
C HIS A 570 -17.38 -9.51 -0.94
N LEU A 571 -17.69 -8.40 -0.26
CA LEU A 571 -19.00 -7.77 -0.33
C LEU A 571 -18.95 -6.57 -1.30
N GLN A 572 -20.00 -6.45 -2.10
CA GLN A 572 -20.23 -5.38 -3.05
C GLN A 572 -20.54 -4.06 -2.30
N PRO A 573 -19.99 -2.92 -2.74
CA PRO A 573 -20.39 -1.59 -2.25
C PRO A 573 -21.79 -1.19 -2.77
N ASP A 574 -22.50 -0.38 -1.99
CA ASP A 574 -23.89 0.03 -2.26
C ASP A 574 -24.03 0.71 -3.64
N GLY A 575 -24.99 0.27 -4.46
CA GLY A 575 -25.47 1.07 -5.60
C GLY A 575 -25.53 0.42 -6.99
N GLU A 576 -25.17 -0.85 -7.20
CA GLU A 576 -25.29 -1.48 -8.53
C GLU A 576 -26.41 -2.53 -8.56
N GLY A 577 -27.32 -2.44 -9.54
CA GLY A 577 -28.47 -3.34 -9.75
C GLY A 577 -28.12 -4.76 -10.21
N LEU A 578 -27.03 -5.33 -9.67
CA LEU A 578 -26.54 -6.68 -9.94
C LEU A 578 -27.60 -7.76 -9.65
N PRO A 579 -27.51 -8.94 -10.30
CA PRO A 579 -28.33 -10.08 -9.93
C PRO A 579 -28.19 -10.41 -8.44
N ALA A 580 -29.32 -10.57 -7.73
CA ALA A 580 -29.33 -10.80 -6.28
C ALA A 580 -28.47 -12.01 -5.86
N GLY A 581 -27.36 -11.71 -5.16
CA GLY A 581 -26.39 -12.68 -4.68
C GLY A 581 -26.26 -12.69 -3.14
N LEU A 582 -25.36 -13.52 -2.62
CA LEU A 582 -25.06 -13.59 -1.18
C LEU A 582 -24.62 -12.22 -0.62
N SER A 583 -23.84 -11.46 -1.39
CA SER A 583 -23.45 -10.10 -1.01
C SER A 583 -24.66 -9.18 -0.82
N CYS A 584 -25.63 -9.21 -1.75
CA CYS A 584 -26.86 -8.45 -1.63
C CYS A 584 -27.67 -8.88 -0.40
N CYS A 585 -27.67 -10.17 -0.07
CA CYS A 585 -28.33 -10.71 1.12
C CYS A 585 -27.70 -10.21 2.42
N VAL A 586 -26.37 -10.25 2.53
CA VAL A 586 -25.63 -9.72 3.69
C VAL A 586 -25.86 -8.21 3.81
N HIS A 587 -25.85 -7.48 2.70
CA HIS A 587 -26.11 -6.05 2.70
C HIS A 587 -27.55 -5.73 3.11
N ALA A 588 -28.55 -6.40 2.54
CA ALA A 588 -29.97 -6.26 2.91
C ALA A 588 -30.23 -6.63 4.38
N TRP A 589 -29.51 -7.63 4.91
CA TRP A 589 -29.56 -7.96 6.33
C TRP A 589 -29.02 -6.81 7.19
N LYS A 590 -27.82 -6.30 6.88
CA LYS A 590 -27.21 -5.20 7.63
C LYS A 590 -28.00 -3.89 7.53
N SER A 591 -28.49 -3.53 6.35
CA SER A 591 -29.25 -2.29 6.12
C SER A 591 -30.61 -2.29 6.82
N SER A 592 -31.17 -3.47 7.11
CA SER A 592 -32.40 -3.58 7.89
C SER A 592 -32.22 -3.29 9.40
N GLY A 593 -30.99 -3.03 9.87
CA GLY A 593 -30.70 -2.77 11.28
C GLY A 593 -30.89 -3.98 12.21
N ARG A 594 -31.13 -5.17 11.65
CA ARG A 594 -31.33 -6.42 12.39
C ARG A 594 -29.98 -6.99 12.84
N SER A 595 -29.86 -7.33 14.12
CA SER A 595 -28.74 -8.11 14.66
C SER A 595 -29.13 -9.57 14.86
N SER A 596 -28.20 -10.49 14.68
CA SER A 596 -28.38 -11.90 15.03
C SER A 596 -27.03 -12.53 15.29
N GLU A 597 -26.88 -13.12 16.46
CA GLU A 597 -25.66 -13.82 16.86
C GLU A 597 -25.26 -14.89 15.83
N LEU A 598 -26.23 -15.57 15.23
CA LEU A 598 -25.98 -16.56 14.16
C LEU A 598 -25.30 -15.93 12.94
N VAL A 599 -25.82 -14.80 12.48
CA VAL A 599 -25.29 -14.12 11.30
C VAL A 599 -23.94 -13.49 11.60
N ASP A 600 -23.76 -12.94 12.80
CA ASP A 600 -22.50 -12.35 13.23
C ASP A 600 -21.40 -13.41 13.35
N LEU A 601 -21.67 -14.54 14.00
CA LEU A 601 -20.74 -15.68 14.07
C LEU A 601 -20.42 -16.25 12.68
N ALA A 602 -21.43 -16.39 11.81
CA ALA A 602 -21.24 -16.92 10.47
C ALA A 602 -20.40 -15.99 9.58
N LEU A 603 -20.66 -14.68 9.62
CA LEU A 603 -19.85 -13.68 8.92
C LEU A 603 -18.41 -13.67 9.44
N SER A 604 -18.24 -13.87 10.74
CA SER A 604 -16.94 -13.86 11.40
C SER A 604 -16.10 -15.09 11.04
N ALA A 605 -16.67 -16.29 11.12
CA ALA A 605 -16.02 -17.52 10.67
C ALA A 605 -15.63 -17.43 9.19
N MET A 606 -16.56 -16.96 8.35
CA MET A 606 -16.31 -16.78 6.92
C MET A 606 -15.19 -15.77 6.65
N ALA A 607 -15.22 -14.62 7.34
CA ALA A 607 -14.21 -13.58 7.19
C ALA A 607 -12.81 -14.07 7.59
N LEU A 608 -12.70 -14.80 8.71
CA LEU A 608 -11.44 -15.38 9.18
C LEU A 608 -10.91 -16.47 8.23
N ALA A 609 -11.77 -17.34 7.69
CA ALA A 609 -11.37 -18.35 6.71
C ALA A 609 -10.90 -17.73 5.40
N VAL A 610 -11.61 -16.72 4.90
CA VAL A 610 -11.19 -15.97 3.70
C VAL A 610 -9.88 -15.25 3.96
N TRP A 611 -9.73 -14.63 5.13
CA TRP A 611 -8.49 -13.99 5.54
C TRP A 611 -7.32 -14.98 5.56
N PHE A 612 -7.52 -16.19 6.11
CA PHE A 612 -6.53 -17.26 6.04
C PHE A 612 -6.11 -17.55 4.60
N ARG A 613 -7.06 -17.77 3.68
CA ARG A 613 -6.74 -18.10 2.28
C ARG A 613 -6.08 -16.95 1.53
N ALA A 614 -6.57 -15.74 1.73
CA ALA A 614 -6.12 -14.55 1.00
C ALA A 614 -4.79 -14.00 1.54
N GLN A 615 -4.59 -14.03 2.85
CA GLN A 615 -3.42 -13.46 3.54
C GLN A 615 -2.40 -14.52 3.99
N GLN A 616 -2.72 -15.82 3.85
CA GLN A 616 -1.92 -16.94 4.34
C GLN A 616 -1.58 -16.84 5.85
N ASP A 617 -2.48 -16.21 6.62
CA ASP A 617 -2.34 -16.03 8.06
C ASP A 617 -2.56 -17.36 8.80
N SER A 618 -1.48 -17.92 9.36
CA SER A 618 -1.53 -19.23 10.02
C SER A 618 -2.29 -19.26 11.34
N THR A 619 -2.65 -18.10 11.90
CA THR A 619 -3.41 -18.00 13.17
C THR A 619 -4.93 -17.96 12.94
N ALA A 620 -5.35 -17.37 11.82
CA ALA A 620 -6.75 -17.24 11.44
C ALA A 620 -7.54 -18.55 11.32
N PRO A 621 -7.02 -19.69 10.80
CA PRO A 621 -7.84 -20.88 10.63
C PRO A 621 -8.24 -21.53 11.96
N ALA A 622 -7.42 -21.45 13.01
CA ALA A 622 -7.76 -21.96 14.34
C ALA A 622 -8.90 -21.14 14.97
N GLU A 623 -8.85 -19.81 14.85
CA GLU A 623 -9.94 -18.94 15.30
C GLU A 623 -11.21 -19.14 14.46
N ALA A 624 -11.08 -19.29 13.14
CA ALA A 624 -12.21 -19.54 12.25
C ALA A 624 -12.93 -20.85 12.62
N CYS A 625 -12.18 -21.93 12.88
CA CYS A 625 -12.72 -23.20 13.37
C CYS A 625 -13.42 -23.03 14.72
N SER A 626 -12.81 -22.32 15.67
CA SER A 626 -13.42 -22.07 16.99
C SER A 626 -14.74 -21.31 16.91
N VAL A 627 -14.81 -20.26 16.06
CA VAL A 627 -16.05 -19.52 15.83
C VAL A 627 -17.10 -20.40 15.14
N TYR A 628 -16.69 -21.21 14.17
CA TYR A 628 -17.56 -22.15 13.47
C TYR A 628 -18.12 -23.24 14.39
N ASP A 629 -17.30 -23.81 15.27
CA ASP A 629 -17.70 -24.83 16.25
C ASP A 629 -18.75 -24.30 17.23
N ARG A 630 -18.70 -23.01 17.58
CA ARG A 630 -19.73 -22.33 18.38
C ARG A 630 -21.03 -22.10 17.60
N LEU A 631 -20.96 -21.89 16.28
CA LEU A 631 -22.11 -21.62 15.43
C LEU A 631 -22.97 -22.88 15.18
N ILE A 632 -22.34 -24.04 14.98
CA ILE A 632 -23.03 -25.32 14.68
C ILE A 632 -24.17 -25.65 15.67
N PRO A 633 -23.94 -25.69 17.00
CA PRO A 633 -25.00 -26.06 17.94
C PRO A 633 -26.14 -25.04 17.96
N LEU A 634 -25.86 -23.75 17.77
CA LEU A 634 -26.89 -22.70 17.72
C LEU A 634 -27.80 -22.86 16.51
N VAL A 635 -27.24 -23.17 15.33
CA VAL A 635 -28.03 -23.46 14.12
C VAL A 635 -28.85 -24.73 14.30
N LYS A 636 -28.25 -25.81 14.83
CA LYS A 636 -28.97 -27.07 15.09
C LYS A 636 -30.13 -26.89 16.06
N GLN A 637 -29.94 -26.09 17.12
CA GLN A 637 -31.00 -25.78 18.07
C GLN A 637 -32.17 -25.05 17.38
N ARG A 638 -31.90 -24.06 16.52
CA ARG A 638 -32.96 -23.37 15.76
C ARG A 638 -33.73 -24.31 14.84
N LEU A 639 -33.06 -25.31 14.26
CA LEU A 639 -33.69 -26.26 13.37
C LEU A 639 -34.49 -27.35 14.10
N SER A 640 -34.20 -27.58 15.39
CA SER A 640 -34.99 -28.50 16.22
C SER A 640 -36.32 -27.93 16.70
N ASP A 641 -36.45 -26.60 16.78
CA ASP A 641 -37.71 -25.92 17.13
C ASP A 641 -38.11 -24.92 16.02
N LEU A 642 -38.64 -25.47 14.93
CA LEU A 642 -39.17 -24.64 13.83
C LEU A 642 -40.48 -23.94 14.21
N SER A 643 -41.23 -24.48 15.17
CA SER A 643 -42.62 -24.08 15.45
C SER A 643 -42.79 -22.65 15.96
N THR A 644 -41.71 -22.05 16.48
CA THR A 644 -41.70 -20.73 17.12
C THR A 644 -41.00 -19.65 16.27
N LEU A 645 -40.50 -20.00 15.07
CA LEU A 645 -39.69 -19.08 14.26
C LEU A 645 -40.54 -18.01 13.56
N GLN A 646 -40.09 -16.76 13.66
CA GLN A 646 -40.61 -15.65 12.86
C GLN A 646 -39.82 -15.47 11.56
N GLN A 647 -40.33 -14.69 10.60
CA GLN A 647 -39.64 -14.45 9.32
C GLN A 647 -38.21 -13.93 9.50
N ARG A 648 -37.95 -13.11 10.53
CA ARG A 648 -36.59 -12.66 10.88
C ARG A 648 -35.65 -13.80 11.26
N ASP A 649 -36.14 -14.78 12.03
CA ASP A 649 -35.33 -15.90 12.49
C ASP A 649 -35.02 -16.86 11.33
N VAL A 650 -35.99 -17.04 10.43
CA VAL A 650 -35.80 -17.78 9.17
C VAL A 650 -34.71 -17.10 8.32
N ASP A 651 -34.82 -15.80 8.06
CA ASP A 651 -33.83 -15.03 7.31
C ASP A 651 -32.41 -15.16 7.91
N ALA A 652 -32.29 -14.97 9.24
CA ALA A 652 -31.02 -15.06 9.94
C ALA A 652 -30.38 -16.45 9.80
N THR A 653 -31.19 -17.49 10.00
CA THR A 653 -30.72 -18.87 10.01
C THR A 653 -30.36 -19.31 8.59
N LEU A 654 -31.15 -18.94 7.58
CA LEU A 654 -30.82 -19.18 6.17
C LEU A 654 -29.50 -18.51 5.78
N LEU A 655 -29.32 -17.22 6.12
CA LEU A 655 -28.10 -16.49 5.81
C LEU A 655 -26.87 -17.11 6.51
N ALA A 656 -27.03 -17.53 7.77
CA ALA A 656 -25.98 -18.24 8.49
C ALA A 656 -25.60 -19.55 7.81
N ILE A 657 -26.58 -20.40 7.43
CA ILE A 657 -26.30 -21.68 6.76
C ILE A 657 -25.59 -21.48 5.40
N PHE A 658 -25.91 -20.43 4.65
CA PHE A 658 -25.17 -20.11 3.41
C PHE A 658 -23.71 -19.76 3.68
N LEU A 659 -23.47 -18.89 4.66
CA LEU A 659 -22.12 -18.51 5.06
C LEU A 659 -21.34 -19.72 5.60
N MET A 660 -22.03 -20.65 6.29
CA MET A 660 -21.44 -21.91 6.74
C MET A 660 -21.00 -22.80 5.58
N GLY A 661 -21.86 -23.01 4.58
CA GLY A 661 -21.50 -23.78 3.38
C GLY A 661 -20.38 -23.13 2.56
N ARG A 662 -20.31 -21.79 2.56
CA ARG A 662 -19.18 -21.05 1.94
C ARG A 662 -17.89 -21.21 2.74
N TYR A 663 -17.96 -21.12 4.06
CA TYR A 663 -16.83 -21.35 4.96
C TYR A 663 -16.23 -22.74 4.75
N GLU A 664 -17.06 -23.77 4.64
CA GLU A 664 -16.66 -25.13 4.27
C GLU A 664 -15.88 -25.19 2.95
N GLY A 665 -16.40 -24.53 1.91
CA GLY A 665 -15.72 -24.43 0.62
C GLY A 665 -14.37 -23.74 0.71
N VAL A 666 -14.24 -22.69 1.53
CA VAL A 666 -12.98 -21.97 1.77
C VAL A 666 -11.98 -22.87 2.51
N MET A 667 -12.43 -23.66 3.48
CA MET A 667 -11.57 -24.53 4.29
C MET A 667 -11.27 -25.88 3.63
N HIS A 668 -11.89 -26.18 2.48
CA HIS A 668 -11.68 -27.43 1.72
C HIS A 668 -10.20 -27.66 1.34
N GLY A 669 -9.66 -28.85 1.63
CA GLY A 669 -8.25 -29.18 1.33
C GLY A 669 -7.24 -28.69 2.36
N TRP A 670 -7.66 -27.94 3.38
CA TRP A 670 -6.83 -27.61 4.53
C TRP A 670 -6.71 -28.82 5.47
N SER A 671 -5.67 -29.63 5.28
CA SER A 671 -5.19 -30.56 6.30
C SER A 671 -3.66 -30.58 6.32
N SER A 672 -3.04 -30.00 7.34
CA SER A 672 -1.66 -30.32 7.64
C SER A 672 -1.39 -30.26 9.15
N ASN A 673 -0.92 -31.40 9.65
CA ASN A 673 -0.50 -31.74 11.01
C ASN A 673 -1.61 -32.15 12.00
N ALA A 674 -1.54 -33.43 12.35
CA ALA A 674 -2.46 -34.24 13.14
C ALA A 674 -2.67 -33.82 14.61
N GLN A 675 -2.46 -32.56 14.96
CA GLN A 675 -2.77 -32.05 16.31
C GLN A 675 -4.07 -31.22 16.34
N HIS A 676 -4.50 -30.60 15.23
CA HIS A 676 -5.72 -29.79 15.15
C HIS A 676 -6.56 -30.13 13.91
N ALA A 677 -6.60 -31.40 13.52
CA ALA A 677 -7.51 -31.84 12.46
C ALA A 677 -8.95 -31.45 12.88
N CYS A 678 -9.54 -30.47 12.20
CA CYS A 678 -10.95 -30.15 12.34
C CYS A 678 -11.70 -31.46 12.01
N PRO A 679 -12.39 -32.09 12.99
CA PRO A 679 -12.92 -33.43 12.80
C PRO A 679 -13.79 -33.46 11.55
N LEU A 680 -13.54 -34.45 10.69
CA LEU A 680 -14.31 -34.68 9.48
C LEU A 680 -15.82 -34.57 9.78
N TRP A 681 -16.40 -33.56 9.15
CA TRP A 681 -17.77 -33.06 9.02
C TRP A 681 -18.87 -34.13 8.87
N GLN A 682 -18.98 -35.07 9.80
CA GLN A 682 -19.98 -36.13 9.77
C GLN A 682 -21.13 -35.79 10.71
N GLY A 683 -22.29 -35.42 10.14
CA GLY A 683 -23.56 -35.45 10.87
C GLY A 683 -24.63 -34.42 10.51
N TRP A 684 -24.40 -33.49 9.57
CA TRP A 684 -25.43 -32.51 9.18
C TRP A 684 -25.25 -32.04 7.72
N SER A 685 -26.36 -31.86 7.00
CA SER A 685 -26.41 -31.37 5.62
C SER A 685 -26.97 -29.95 5.58
N HIS A 686 -26.17 -28.98 5.14
CA HIS A 686 -26.63 -27.59 4.93
C HIS A 686 -27.82 -27.52 3.97
N HIS A 687 -27.82 -28.39 2.96
CA HIS A 687 -28.93 -28.49 2.02
C HIS A 687 -30.24 -28.86 2.73
N ASP A 688 -30.21 -29.88 3.59
CA ASP A 688 -31.42 -30.35 4.29
C ASP A 688 -31.93 -29.29 5.26
N GLY A 689 -31.02 -28.57 5.93
CA GLY A 689 -31.35 -27.41 6.76
C GLY A 689 -32.05 -26.28 6.00
N VAL A 690 -31.47 -25.90 4.86
CA VAL A 690 -32.06 -24.87 3.99
C VAL A 690 -33.44 -25.32 3.47
N MET A 691 -33.58 -26.57 3.06
CA MET A 691 -34.86 -27.12 2.58
C MET A 691 -35.92 -27.13 3.69
N ALA A 692 -35.55 -27.54 4.91
CA ALA A 692 -36.47 -27.56 6.06
C ALA A 692 -36.96 -26.15 6.42
N LEU A 693 -36.06 -25.15 6.48
CA LEU A 693 -36.42 -23.76 6.75
C LEU A 693 -37.26 -23.13 5.64
N LEU A 694 -36.89 -23.35 4.38
CA LEU A 694 -37.68 -22.86 3.26
C LEU A 694 -39.07 -23.49 3.23
N LYS A 695 -39.19 -24.79 3.54
CA LYS A 695 -40.50 -25.45 3.62
C LYS A 695 -41.33 -24.90 4.78
N PHE A 696 -40.72 -24.71 5.94
CA PHE A 696 -41.38 -24.10 7.08
C PHE A 696 -41.90 -22.70 6.75
N TRP A 697 -41.07 -21.84 6.15
CA TRP A 697 -41.49 -20.52 5.71
C TRP A 697 -42.61 -20.60 4.67
N TYR A 698 -42.48 -21.49 3.69
CA TYR A 698 -43.50 -21.69 2.66
C TYR A 698 -44.86 -22.07 3.25
N ASP A 699 -44.89 -22.99 4.21
CA ASP A 699 -46.13 -23.47 4.81
C ASP A 699 -46.76 -22.47 5.78
N ASN A 700 -45.94 -21.79 6.57
CA ASN A 700 -46.42 -21.04 7.75
C ASN A 700 -46.30 -19.51 7.60
N LEU A 701 -45.34 -19.01 6.82
CA LEU A 701 -44.98 -17.58 6.78
C LEU A 701 -45.09 -16.95 5.38
N SER A 702 -45.41 -17.72 4.34
CA SER A 702 -45.48 -17.21 2.95
C SER A 702 -46.63 -16.22 2.67
N HIS A 703 -47.44 -15.91 3.67
CA HIS A 703 -48.38 -14.79 3.62
C HIS A 703 -47.67 -13.44 3.80
N GLU A 704 -46.47 -13.44 4.39
CA GLU A 704 -45.57 -12.28 4.44
C GLU A 704 -44.76 -12.16 3.14
N PRO A 705 -44.35 -10.94 2.74
CA PRO A 705 -43.56 -10.74 1.54
C PRO A 705 -42.18 -11.39 1.67
N ALA A 706 -41.82 -12.22 0.71
CA ALA A 706 -40.51 -12.88 0.67
C ALA A 706 -39.36 -11.87 0.62
N THR A 707 -38.38 -12.07 1.50
CA THR A 707 -37.17 -11.23 1.57
C THR A 707 -36.18 -11.57 0.45
N ALA A 708 -35.17 -10.71 0.25
CA ALA A 708 -34.07 -10.99 -0.67
C ALA A 708 -33.32 -12.29 -0.33
N ILE A 709 -33.22 -12.63 0.96
CA ILE A 709 -32.58 -13.86 1.44
C ILE A 709 -33.40 -15.07 1.00
N ILE A 710 -34.72 -15.06 1.22
CA ILE A 710 -35.63 -16.14 0.80
C ILE A 710 -35.59 -16.34 -0.71
N LYS A 711 -35.68 -15.25 -1.49
CA LYS A 711 -35.56 -15.28 -2.96
C LYS A 711 -34.23 -15.87 -3.42
N HIS A 712 -33.13 -15.40 -2.84
CA HIS A 712 -31.78 -15.91 -3.14
C HIS A 712 -31.65 -17.40 -2.79
N THR A 713 -32.23 -17.83 -1.67
CA THR A 713 -32.17 -19.21 -1.19
C THR A 713 -32.85 -20.17 -2.15
N ARG A 714 -34.07 -19.82 -2.59
CA ARG A 714 -34.81 -20.59 -3.58
C ARG A 714 -34.04 -20.64 -4.92
N ARG A 715 -33.61 -19.49 -5.44
CA ARG A 715 -32.84 -19.43 -6.70
C ARG A 715 -31.54 -20.23 -6.64
N GLY A 716 -30.86 -20.22 -5.49
CA GLY A 716 -29.69 -21.06 -5.22
C GLY A 716 -30.02 -22.55 -5.31
N SER A 717 -31.19 -22.96 -4.83
CA SER A 717 -31.67 -24.35 -4.91
C SER A 717 -31.97 -24.76 -6.36
N VAL A 718 -32.63 -23.88 -7.14
CA VAL A 718 -32.86 -24.10 -8.58
C VAL A 718 -31.53 -24.21 -9.35
N ARG A 719 -30.58 -23.31 -9.09
CA ARG A 719 -29.22 -23.34 -9.69
C ARG A 719 -28.45 -24.61 -9.33
N SER A 720 -28.53 -25.06 -8.08
CA SER A 720 -27.92 -26.31 -7.61
C SER A 720 -28.55 -27.53 -8.29
N SER A 721 -29.88 -27.55 -8.45
CA SER A 721 -30.59 -28.61 -9.16
C SER A 721 -30.26 -28.66 -10.65
N LEU A 722 -30.08 -27.51 -11.30
CA LEU A 722 -29.62 -27.41 -12.69
C LEU A 722 -28.24 -28.03 -12.87
N LEU A 723 -27.31 -27.71 -11.97
CA LEU A 723 -25.94 -28.25 -11.96
C LEU A 723 -25.97 -29.77 -11.73
N ARG A 724 -26.54 -30.22 -10.61
CA ARG A 724 -26.49 -31.62 -10.19
C ARG A 724 -27.50 -32.54 -10.88
N THR A 725 -28.35 -31.98 -11.74
CA THR A 725 -29.45 -32.71 -12.39
C THR A 725 -30.31 -33.46 -11.37
N ARG A 726 -30.74 -32.75 -10.32
CA ARG A 726 -31.61 -33.29 -9.26
C ARG A 726 -33.00 -32.68 -9.31
N PRO A 727 -34.07 -33.46 -9.09
CA PRO A 727 -35.43 -32.94 -9.14
C PRO A 727 -35.66 -31.89 -8.06
N LEU A 728 -36.44 -30.86 -8.39
CA LEU A 728 -36.93 -29.88 -7.43
C LEU A 728 -38.17 -30.42 -6.72
N GLN A 729 -38.34 -30.05 -5.45
CA GLN A 729 -39.56 -30.34 -4.71
C GLN A 729 -40.73 -29.54 -5.30
N SER A 730 -41.94 -30.13 -5.29
CA SER A 730 -43.12 -29.55 -5.96
C SER A 730 -43.46 -28.12 -5.49
N TRP A 731 -43.27 -27.83 -4.21
CA TRP A 731 -43.53 -26.51 -3.61
C TRP A 731 -42.48 -25.44 -3.95
N LEU A 732 -41.32 -25.81 -4.51
CA LEU A 732 -40.29 -24.87 -4.99
C LEU A 732 -40.50 -24.44 -6.44
N ILE A 733 -41.39 -25.12 -7.19
CA ILE A 733 -41.58 -24.91 -8.63
C ILE A 733 -42.15 -23.53 -8.93
N ASN A 734 -43.18 -23.08 -8.19
CA ASN A 734 -43.79 -21.77 -8.41
C ASN A 734 -43.05 -20.66 -7.64
N GLY A 735 -42.46 -19.71 -8.37
CA GLY A 735 -41.73 -18.57 -7.82
C GLY A 735 -42.57 -17.39 -7.37
N GLU A 736 -43.83 -17.30 -7.79
CA GLU A 736 -44.72 -16.20 -7.43
C GLU A 736 -44.91 -16.10 -5.92
N ARG A 737 -45.05 -17.25 -5.25
CA ARG A 737 -45.19 -17.33 -3.80
C ARG A 737 -43.91 -16.94 -3.05
N PHE A 738 -42.78 -16.90 -3.74
CA PHE A 738 -41.50 -16.38 -3.24
C PHE A 738 -41.27 -14.92 -3.68
N GLY A 739 -42.31 -14.23 -4.18
CA GLY A 739 -42.27 -12.82 -4.54
C GLY A 739 -41.50 -12.52 -5.84
N GLU A 740 -41.34 -13.51 -6.72
CA GLU A 740 -40.81 -13.31 -8.07
C GLU A 740 -41.94 -12.82 -8.99
N GLN A 741 -41.67 -11.78 -9.77
CA GLN A 741 -42.66 -11.12 -10.61
C GLN A 741 -42.02 -10.60 -11.90
N GLY A 742 -42.82 -10.38 -12.94
CA GLY A 742 -42.36 -9.86 -14.24
C GLY A 742 -41.29 -10.73 -14.88
N LEU A 743 -40.25 -10.09 -15.45
CA LEU A 743 -39.14 -10.78 -16.14
C LEU A 743 -38.37 -11.76 -15.26
N ASP A 744 -38.32 -11.51 -13.95
CA ASP A 744 -37.64 -12.38 -12.98
C ASP A 744 -38.38 -13.72 -12.80
N LEU A 745 -39.71 -13.72 -12.92
CA LEU A 745 -40.54 -14.93 -12.87
C LEU A 745 -40.48 -15.70 -14.19
N GLU A 746 -40.45 -14.99 -15.33
CA GLU A 746 -40.28 -15.60 -16.66
C GLU A 746 -38.97 -16.41 -16.74
N ASP A 747 -37.83 -15.83 -16.31
CA ASP A 747 -36.52 -16.52 -16.28
C ASP A 747 -36.54 -17.74 -15.32
N ASP A 748 -37.15 -17.59 -14.15
CA ASP A 748 -37.24 -18.67 -13.17
C ASP A 748 -38.06 -19.87 -13.69
N LEU A 749 -39.22 -19.63 -14.30
CA LEU A 749 -40.05 -20.68 -14.90
C LEU A 749 -39.28 -21.47 -15.97
N ILE A 750 -38.50 -20.77 -16.80
CA ILE A 750 -37.66 -21.40 -17.82
C ILE A 750 -36.61 -22.31 -17.16
N ARG A 751 -35.93 -21.82 -16.11
CA ARG A 751 -34.90 -22.60 -15.38
C ARG A 751 -35.48 -23.83 -14.69
N VAL A 752 -36.61 -23.68 -14.01
CA VAL A 752 -37.28 -24.78 -13.29
C VAL A 752 -37.76 -25.86 -14.27
N ARG A 753 -38.36 -25.48 -15.41
CA ARG A 753 -38.74 -26.44 -16.46
C ARG A 753 -37.51 -27.12 -17.06
N THR A 754 -36.41 -26.37 -17.25
CA THR A 754 -35.14 -26.94 -17.71
C THR A 754 -34.60 -28.01 -16.74
N VAL A 755 -34.71 -27.81 -15.42
CA VAL A 755 -34.36 -28.85 -14.42
C VAL A 755 -35.19 -30.12 -14.65
N SER A 756 -36.51 -29.96 -14.79
CA SER A 756 -37.44 -31.08 -14.98
C SER A 756 -37.09 -31.90 -16.23
N LEU A 757 -36.83 -31.22 -17.35
CA LEU A 757 -36.44 -31.86 -18.61
C LEU A 757 -35.12 -32.64 -18.45
N ARG A 758 -34.11 -32.04 -17.83
CA ARG A 758 -32.81 -32.70 -17.61
C ARG A 758 -32.92 -33.92 -16.70
N CYS A 759 -33.70 -33.82 -15.63
CA CYS A 759 -33.93 -34.94 -14.71
C CYS A 759 -34.66 -36.08 -15.39
N THR A 760 -35.66 -35.77 -16.22
CA THR A 760 -36.40 -36.75 -17.00
C THR A 760 -35.48 -37.41 -18.02
N LEU A 761 -34.73 -36.61 -18.78
CA LEU A 761 -33.77 -37.08 -19.78
C LEU A 761 -32.69 -37.99 -19.19
N ALA A 762 -32.16 -37.66 -18.01
CA ALA A 762 -31.15 -38.44 -17.32
C ALA A 762 -31.65 -39.84 -16.89
N LYS A 763 -32.97 -40.01 -16.69
CA LYS A 763 -33.59 -41.29 -16.30
C LYS A 763 -33.96 -42.17 -17.50
N LEU A 764 -33.95 -41.65 -18.73
CA LEU A 764 -34.30 -42.41 -19.92
C LEU A 764 -33.24 -43.44 -20.29
N SER A 765 -33.67 -44.67 -20.54
CA SER A 765 -32.83 -45.72 -21.13
C SER A 765 -32.71 -45.53 -22.64
N THR A 766 -31.97 -46.40 -23.34
CA THR A 766 -31.77 -46.36 -24.79
C THR A 766 -32.67 -47.36 -25.51
N ASN A 767 -33.98 -47.36 -25.24
CA ASN A 767 -34.97 -48.21 -25.92
C ASN A 767 -35.98 -47.36 -26.74
N GLU A 768 -36.75 -47.99 -27.63
CA GLU A 768 -37.67 -47.29 -28.55
C GLU A 768 -38.67 -46.38 -27.85
N ARG A 769 -39.28 -46.83 -26.73
CA ARG A 769 -40.20 -46.01 -25.93
C ARG A 769 -39.51 -44.79 -25.29
N SER A 770 -38.21 -44.88 -25.03
CA SER A 770 -37.40 -43.75 -24.57
C SER A 770 -37.00 -42.81 -25.70
N ALA A 771 -37.05 -43.23 -26.97
CA ALA A 771 -36.78 -42.37 -28.12
C ALA A 771 -37.91 -41.36 -28.34
N GLU A 772 -39.17 -41.80 -28.32
CA GLU A 772 -40.34 -40.91 -28.41
C GLU A 772 -40.36 -39.91 -27.24
N GLN A 773 -40.04 -40.37 -26.04
CA GLN A 773 -39.93 -39.50 -24.87
C GLN A 773 -38.76 -38.51 -24.98
N ALA A 774 -37.63 -38.91 -25.57
CA ALA A 774 -36.51 -38.02 -25.83
C ALA A 774 -36.83 -36.98 -26.92
N GLU A 775 -37.59 -37.34 -27.96
CA GLU A 775 -38.06 -36.39 -28.99
C GLU A 775 -38.99 -35.34 -28.38
N LYS A 776 -39.93 -35.76 -27.53
CA LYS A 776 -40.79 -34.83 -26.77
C LYS A 776 -39.98 -33.86 -25.90
N ILE A 777 -38.92 -34.35 -25.25
CA ILE A 777 -38.01 -33.52 -24.46
C ILE A 777 -37.25 -32.52 -25.34
N ASP A 778 -36.80 -32.90 -26.54
CA ASP A 778 -36.14 -31.98 -27.47
C ASP A 778 -37.07 -30.86 -27.93
N LEU A 779 -38.33 -31.19 -28.27
CA LEU A 779 -39.35 -30.21 -28.65
C LEU A 779 -39.64 -29.23 -27.51
N GLU A 780 -39.86 -29.72 -26.28
CA GLU A 780 -40.10 -28.85 -25.13
C GLU A 780 -38.88 -28.00 -24.79
N ALA A 781 -37.67 -28.55 -24.89
CA ALA A 781 -36.44 -27.78 -24.70
C ALA A 781 -36.22 -26.72 -25.80
N GLN A 782 -36.70 -26.96 -27.02
CA GLN A 782 -36.70 -25.98 -28.10
C GLN A 782 -37.69 -24.82 -27.83
N GLU A 783 -38.87 -25.11 -27.31
CA GLU A 783 -39.82 -24.09 -26.87
C GLU A 783 -39.23 -23.22 -25.75
N LEU A 784 -38.57 -23.84 -24.77
CA LEU A 784 -37.89 -23.13 -23.68
C LEU A 784 -36.70 -22.29 -24.17
N ASP A 785 -35.92 -22.79 -25.13
CA ASP A 785 -34.83 -22.01 -25.76
C ASP A 785 -35.38 -20.79 -26.50
N LYS A 786 -36.54 -20.91 -27.16
CA LYS A 786 -37.22 -19.77 -27.77
C LYS A 786 -37.73 -18.79 -26.71
N ALA A 787 -38.42 -19.27 -25.68
CA ALA A 787 -38.89 -18.42 -24.59
C ALA A 787 -37.76 -17.67 -23.88
N LEU A 788 -36.58 -18.31 -23.73
CA LEU A 788 -35.40 -17.67 -23.17
C LEU A 788 -34.82 -16.57 -24.08
N GLN A 789 -34.91 -16.74 -25.40
CA GLN A 789 -34.53 -15.70 -26.37
C GLN A 789 -35.51 -14.54 -26.34
N ASP A 790 -36.82 -14.82 -26.36
CA ASP A 790 -37.86 -13.78 -26.25
C ASP A 790 -37.74 -13.00 -24.93
N TRP A 791 -37.37 -13.68 -23.84
CA TRP A 791 -37.03 -13.05 -22.57
C TRP A 791 -35.78 -12.18 -22.68
N ALA A 792 -34.71 -12.67 -23.32
CA ALA A 792 -33.47 -11.93 -23.50
C ALA A 792 -33.68 -10.64 -24.29
N ASP A 793 -34.53 -10.65 -25.33
CA ASP A 793 -34.86 -9.47 -26.12
C ASP A 793 -35.55 -8.36 -25.29
N LYS A 794 -36.29 -8.74 -24.25
CA LYS A 794 -36.92 -7.79 -23.30
C LYS A 794 -35.97 -7.37 -22.17
N ALA A 795 -35.15 -8.29 -21.69
CA ALA A 795 -34.41 -8.15 -20.43
C ALA A 795 -32.95 -7.70 -20.60
N LEU A 796 -32.37 -7.89 -21.79
CA LEU A 796 -30.97 -7.60 -22.10
C LEU A 796 -30.91 -6.57 -23.24
N SER A 797 -30.41 -5.37 -22.97
CA SER A 797 -30.17 -4.34 -23.98
C SER A 797 -28.68 -4.07 -24.17
N GLY A 798 -28.29 -3.73 -25.41
CA GLY A 798 -27.12 -2.90 -25.71
C GLY A 798 -25.77 -3.38 -25.19
N TYR A 799 -25.28 -4.53 -25.68
CA TYR A 799 -23.85 -4.83 -25.56
C TYR A 799 -23.14 -4.47 -26.87
N HIS A 800 -21.92 -3.94 -26.75
CA HIS A 800 -21.10 -3.55 -27.88
C HIS A 800 -19.99 -4.57 -28.10
N ILE A 801 -19.76 -4.95 -29.37
CA ILE A 801 -18.73 -5.91 -29.75
C ILE A 801 -17.45 -5.15 -30.06
N HIS A 802 -16.35 -5.53 -29.40
CA HIS A 802 -15.03 -4.94 -29.62
C HIS A 802 -14.04 -6.01 -30.11
N SER A 803 -13.17 -5.62 -31.05
CA SER A 803 -12.02 -6.41 -31.47
C SER A 803 -10.76 -5.84 -30.81
N VAL A 804 -10.11 -6.66 -29.99
CA VAL A 804 -8.85 -6.35 -29.30
C VAL A 804 -7.71 -6.92 -30.12
N VAL A 805 -6.85 -6.03 -30.64
CA VAL A 805 -5.57 -6.44 -31.22
C VAL A 805 -4.60 -6.64 -30.05
N ALA A 806 -4.46 -7.88 -29.60
CA ALA A 806 -3.40 -8.22 -28.66
C ALA A 806 -2.04 -8.11 -29.37
N PRO A 807 -0.96 -7.68 -28.70
CA PRO A 807 0.40 -7.87 -29.21
C PRO A 807 0.60 -9.35 -29.59
N ASP A 808 1.44 -9.64 -30.59
CA ASP A 808 1.59 -10.95 -31.29
C ASP A 808 1.99 -12.17 -30.41
N THR A 809 1.88 -12.05 -29.09
CA THR A 809 2.13 -13.06 -28.07
C THR A 809 0.97 -13.14 -27.06
N LEU A 810 -0.16 -13.76 -27.38
CA LEU A 810 -1.11 -14.21 -26.35
C LEU A 810 -0.64 -15.56 -25.76
N PRO A 811 -0.66 -15.73 -24.43
CA PRO A 811 -1.90 -15.58 -23.65
C PRO A 811 -1.77 -14.55 -22.53
N SER A 812 -2.43 -13.39 -22.69
CA SER A 812 -2.77 -12.54 -21.55
C SER A 812 -4.04 -13.11 -20.92
N LYS A 813 -3.87 -13.63 -19.71
CA LYS A 813 -4.85 -14.25 -18.80
C LYS A 813 -6.26 -13.61 -18.90
N HIS A 814 -7.32 -14.43 -18.78
CA HIS A 814 -8.75 -14.06 -18.91
C HIS A 814 -9.29 -13.76 -20.32
N LEU A 815 -8.48 -13.89 -21.39
CA LEU A 815 -8.93 -13.74 -22.79
C LEU A 815 -8.88 -15.08 -23.53
N TYR A 816 -10.02 -15.52 -24.09
CA TYR A 816 -10.08 -16.69 -24.97
C TYR A 816 -9.87 -16.35 -26.45
N SER A 817 -10.34 -15.17 -26.88
CA SER A 817 -10.27 -14.70 -28.26
C SER A 817 -9.96 -13.21 -28.32
N THR A 818 -9.63 -12.72 -29.52
CA THR A 818 -9.45 -11.28 -29.77
C THR A 818 -10.76 -10.50 -29.71
N THR A 819 -11.91 -11.16 -29.73
CA THR A 819 -13.21 -10.51 -29.58
C THR A 819 -13.62 -10.47 -28.10
N VAL A 820 -14.00 -9.29 -27.61
CA VAL A 820 -14.56 -9.08 -26.26
C VAL A 820 -15.83 -8.24 -26.33
N TYR A 821 -16.72 -8.42 -25.35
CA TYR A 821 -17.97 -7.67 -25.26
C TYR A 821 -17.87 -6.61 -24.16
N SER A 822 -18.39 -5.42 -24.44
CA SER A 822 -18.61 -4.38 -23.44
C SER A 822 -20.11 -4.18 -23.22
N TYR A 823 -20.47 -3.65 -22.05
CA TYR A 823 -21.85 -3.49 -21.61
C TYR A 823 -22.02 -2.11 -20.97
N ASP A 824 -23.26 -1.62 -20.95
CA ASP A 824 -23.59 -0.36 -20.28
C ASP A 824 -23.32 -0.41 -18.77
N THR A 825 -23.57 -1.56 -18.14
CA THR A 825 -23.37 -1.78 -16.72
C THR A 825 -22.84 -3.18 -16.42
N LEU A 826 -22.17 -3.34 -15.28
CA LEU A 826 -21.76 -4.65 -14.77
C LEU A 826 -22.95 -5.58 -14.53
N ALA A 827 -24.10 -5.02 -14.13
CA ALA A 827 -25.33 -5.79 -13.94
C ALA A 827 -25.82 -6.40 -15.25
N SER A 828 -25.81 -5.64 -16.35
CA SER A 828 -26.14 -6.13 -17.68
C SER A 828 -25.19 -7.25 -18.11
N ALA A 829 -23.88 -7.05 -17.92
CA ALA A 829 -22.86 -8.06 -18.22
C ALA A 829 -23.06 -9.37 -17.43
N ALA A 830 -23.31 -9.27 -16.12
CA ALA A 830 -23.57 -10.42 -15.27
C ALA A 830 -24.86 -11.17 -15.65
N ARG A 831 -25.93 -10.45 -16.04
CA ARG A 831 -27.17 -11.05 -16.56
C ARG A 831 -26.94 -11.75 -17.91
N CYS A 832 -26.18 -11.14 -18.81
CA CYS A 832 -25.78 -11.77 -20.08
C CYS A 832 -24.96 -13.04 -19.85
N ALA A 833 -23.99 -13.03 -18.92
CA ALA A 833 -23.23 -14.23 -18.56
C ALA A 833 -24.14 -15.36 -18.04
N GLN A 834 -25.13 -15.04 -17.20
CA GLN A 834 -26.12 -16.01 -16.73
C GLN A 834 -27.01 -16.52 -17.87
N TYR A 835 -27.46 -15.64 -18.78
CA TYR A 835 -28.22 -16.01 -19.97
C TYR A 835 -27.45 -17.00 -20.86
N PHE A 836 -26.21 -16.68 -21.23
CA PHE A 836 -25.38 -17.54 -22.07
C PHE A 836 -25.21 -18.93 -21.44
N ALA A 837 -24.87 -19.01 -20.15
CA ALA A 837 -24.75 -20.28 -19.45
C ALA A 837 -26.08 -21.07 -19.42
N THR A 838 -27.21 -20.41 -19.21
CA THR A 838 -28.53 -21.05 -19.19
C THR A 838 -28.90 -21.62 -20.55
N ARG A 839 -28.65 -20.85 -21.61
CA ARG A 839 -28.89 -21.29 -22.98
C ARG A 839 -27.96 -22.44 -23.39
N MET A 840 -26.70 -22.43 -22.95
CA MET A 840 -25.78 -23.56 -23.14
C MET A 840 -26.33 -24.86 -22.53
N ILE A 841 -26.94 -24.80 -21.33
CA ILE A 841 -27.59 -25.96 -20.69
C ILE A 841 -28.76 -26.47 -21.53
N LEU A 842 -29.63 -25.58 -22.02
CA LEU A 842 -30.77 -25.95 -22.85
C LEU A 842 -30.33 -26.60 -24.17
N ILE A 843 -29.38 -25.99 -24.88
CA ILE A 843 -28.83 -26.55 -26.12
C ILE A 843 -28.15 -27.90 -25.86
N SER A 844 -27.42 -28.05 -24.75
CA SER A 844 -26.84 -29.34 -24.37
C SER A 844 -27.91 -30.39 -24.06
N THR A 845 -29.02 -30.01 -23.43
CA THR A 845 -30.15 -30.90 -23.13
C THR A 845 -30.80 -31.41 -24.42
N ARG A 846 -31.03 -30.51 -25.38
CA ARG A 846 -31.49 -30.85 -26.75
C ARG A 846 -30.54 -31.80 -27.47
N THR A 847 -29.23 -31.53 -27.36
CA THR A 847 -28.19 -32.35 -27.98
C THR A 847 -28.19 -33.77 -27.40
N GLN A 848 -28.27 -33.91 -26.08
CA GLN A 848 -28.35 -35.22 -25.40
C GLN A 848 -29.66 -35.98 -25.70
N ALA A 849 -30.78 -35.27 -25.80
CA ALA A 849 -32.06 -35.85 -26.20
C ALA A 849 -31.98 -36.46 -27.60
N ARG A 850 -31.46 -35.70 -28.58
CA ARG A 850 -31.24 -36.18 -29.94
C ARG A 850 -30.25 -37.34 -30.02
N GLU A 851 -29.17 -37.30 -29.25
CA GLU A 851 -28.22 -38.43 -29.17
C GLU A 851 -28.90 -39.72 -28.72
N LYS A 852 -29.85 -39.65 -27.77
CA LYS A 852 -30.65 -40.81 -27.35
C LYS A 852 -31.62 -41.28 -28.43
N VAL A 853 -32.27 -40.36 -29.15
CA VAL A 853 -33.14 -40.70 -30.31
C VAL A 853 -32.33 -41.44 -31.39
N LEU A 854 -31.15 -40.91 -31.75
CA LEU A 854 -30.27 -41.51 -32.76
C LEU A 854 -29.70 -42.86 -32.32
N ALA A 855 -29.36 -43.02 -31.04
CA ALA A 855 -28.90 -44.30 -30.51
C ALA A 855 -30.00 -45.37 -30.64
N ALA A 856 -31.24 -45.04 -30.28
CA ALA A 856 -32.36 -45.95 -30.38
C ALA A 856 -32.71 -46.30 -31.84
N THR A 857 -32.63 -45.35 -32.79
CA THR A 857 -32.90 -45.62 -34.22
C THR A 857 -31.79 -46.44 -34.90
N ARG A 858 -30.54 -46.31 -34.44
CA ARG A 858 -29.42 -47.16 -34.87
C ARG A 858 -29.58 -48.60 -34.37
N ASP A 859 -30.00 -48.78 -33.11
CA ASP A 859 -30.24 -50.11 -32.54
C ASP A 859 -31.44 -50.83 -33.17
N ALA A 860 -32.43 -50.08 -33.69
CA ALA A 860 -33.59 -50.60 -34.42
C ALA A 860 -33.31 -50.98 -35.90
N GLY A 861 -32.07 -50.85 -36.38
CA GLY A 861 -31.68 -51.25 -37.74
C GLY A 861 -32.16 -50.31 -38.86
N ILE A 862 -32.73 -49.15 -38.52
CA ILE A 862 -33.20 -48.12 -39.46
C ILE A 862 -32.06 -47.10 -39.69
N GLY A 863 -30.89 -47.58 -40.08
CA GLY A 863 -29.66 -46.79 -40.16
C GLY A 863 -29.25 -46.48 -41.59
N GLY A 864 -29.86 -45.48 -42.22
CA GLY A 864 -29.46 -45.02 -43.55
C GLY A 864 -29.72 -43.53 -43.79
N LEU A 865 -28.63 -42.74 -43.84
CA LEU A 865 -28.57 -41.41 -44.51
C LEU A 865 -29.47 -40.27 -44.02
N LEU A 866 -29.76 -40.14 -42.72
CA LEU A 866 -30.22 -38.85 -42.18
C LEU A 866 -29.00 -37.99 -41.82
N CYS A 867 -28.67 -37.05 -42.71
CA CYS A 867 -27.79 -35.92 -42.40
C CYS A 867 -28.41 -35.16 -41.23
N ASP A 868 -27.78 -35.24 -40.05
CA ASP A 868 -28.32 -34.73 -38.80
C ASP A 868 -28.08 -33.21 -38.67
N ARG A 869 -28.59 -32.47 -39.67
CA ARG A 869 -28.58 -31.01 -39.75
C ARG A 869 -29.00 -30.36 -38.43
N PRO A 870 -30.04 -30.83 -37.72
CA PRO A 870 -30.42 -30.26 -36.43
C PRO A 870 -29.36 -30.46 -35.33
N GLN A 871 -28.64 -31.59 -35.30
CA GLN A 871 -27.52 -31.79 -34.36
C GLN A 871 -26.33 -30.86 -34.67
N MET A 872 -26.06 -30.62 -35.95
CA MET A 872 -25.04 -29.66 -36.39
C MET A 872 -25.42 -28.22 -35.98
N GLU A 873 -26.68 -27.84 -36.15
CA GLU A 873 -27.22 -26.55 -35.72
C GLU A 873 -27.06 -26.35 -34.20
N ASN A 874 -27.35 -27.38 -33.38
CA ASN A 874 -27.15 -27.33 -31.93
C ASN A 874 -25.67 -27.14 -31.55
N LYS A 875 -24.74 -27.81 -32.24
CA LYS A 875 -23.29 -27.65 -32.00
C LYS A 875 -22.81 -26.23 -32.34
N VAL A 876 -23.28 -25.67 -33.45
CA VAL A 876 -22.96 -24.29 -33.86
C VAL A 876 -23.51 -23.30 -32.84
N ALA A 877 -24.77 -23.45 -32.42
CA ALA A 877 -25.40 -22.59 -31.42
C ALA A 877 -24.68 -22.67 -30.06
N LEU A 878 -24.28 -23.87 -29.62
CA LEU A 878 -23.54 -24.05 -28.37
C LEU A 878 -22.17 -23.36 -28.41
N LYS A 879 -21.43 -23.51 -29.52
CA LYS A 879 -20.15 -22.83 -29.72
C LYS A 879 -20.29 -21.32 -29.71
N ALA A 880 -21.35 -20.79 -30.33
CA ALA A 880 -21.64 -19.35 -30.32
C ALA A 880 -21.89 -18.83 -28.89
N MET A 881 -22.67 -19.56 -28.08
CA MET A 881 -22.92 -19.18 -26.69
C MET A 881 -21.67 -19.29 -25.81
N ALA A 882 -20.85 -20.33 -26.01
CA ALA A 882 -19.57 -20.47 -25.32
C ALA A 882 -18.61 -19.32 -25.65
N ASN A 883 -18.50 -18.93 -26.92
CA ASN A 883 -17.72 -17.76 -27.33
C ASN A 883 -18.26 -16.47 -26.73
N SER A 884 -19.59 -16.32 -26.67
CA SER A 884 -20.24 -15.14 -26.09
C SER A 884 -19.93 -15.02 -24.59
N LEU A 885 -20.03 -16.12 -23.85
CA LEU A 885 -19.66 -16.17 -22.43
C LEU A 885 -18.19 -15.83 -22.22
N ALA A 886 -17.29 -16.42 -23.01
CA ALA A 886 -15.86 -16.14 -22.94
C ALA A 886 -15.53 -14.66 -23.26
N SER A 887 -16.26 -14.05 -24.20
CA SER A 887 -16.11 -12.64 -24.58
C SER A 887 -16.67 -11.67 -23.53
N THR A 888 -17.61 -12.13 -22.70
CA THR A 888 -18.21 -11.35 -21.59
C THR A 888 -17.29 -11.29 -20.36
N LEU A 889 -16.47 -12.34 -20.17
CA LEU A 889 -15.64 -12.54 -18.99
C LEU A 889 -14.79 -11.32 -18.61
N PRO A 890 -14.04 -10.70 -19.54
CA PRO A 890 -13.14 -9.62 -19.17
C PRO A 890 -13.85 -8.37 -18.66
N PHE A 891 -15.02 -8.05 -19.20
CA PHE A 891 -15.83 -6.93 -18.72
C PHE A 891 -16.36 -7.19 -17.31
N CYS A 892 -16.87 -8.40 -17.06
CA CYS A 892 -17.32 -8.80 -15.73
C CYS A 892 -16.19 -8.78 -14.68
N LEU A 893 -14.94 -9.01 -15.09
CA LEU A 893 -13.76 -8.93 -14.22
C LEU A 893 -13.23 -7.49 -14.04
N GLY A 894 -13.80 -6.51 -14.73
CA GLY A 894 -13.36 -5.11 -14.68
C GLY A 894 -12.07 -4.83 -15.44
N LEU A 895 -11.70 -5.67 -16.41
CA LEU A 895 -10.47 -5.53 -17.21
C LEU A 895 -10.57 -4.44 -18.29
N PHE A 896 -11.76 -3.94 -18.57
CA PHE A 896 -12.04 -2.86 -19.54
C PHE A 896 -13.15 -1.94 -19.01
N GLU A 897 -13.17 -0.67 -19.44
CA GLU A 897 -14.23 0.29 -19.12
C GLU A 897 -15.38 0.22 -20.14
N ALA A 898 -16.59 0.64 -19.73
CA ALA A 898 -17.73 0.77 -20.63
C ALA A 898 -17.44 1.84 -21.69
N ALA A 899 -17.32 1.43 -22.96
CA ALA A 899 -17.02 2.35 -24.05
C ALA A 899 -18.28 3.10 -24.49
N GLN A 900 -18.22 4.44 -24.49
CA GLN A 900 -19.33 5.29 -24.94
C GLN A 900 -19.44 5.45 -26.48
N VAL A 901 -18.59 4.79 -27.29
CA VAL A 901 -18.65 4.89 -28.75
C VAL A 901 -18.22 3.58 -29.45
N PRO A 902 -19.01 3.06 -30.42
CA PRO A 902 -18.60 1.95 -31.28
C PRO A 902 -17.30 2.27 -32.03
N GLY A 903 -16.30 1.37 -31.98
CA GLY A 903 -15.04 1.50 -32.75
C GLY A 903 -13.84 2.07 -31.99
N CYS A 904 -13.98 2.49 -30.72
CA CYS A 904 -12.85 2.91 -29.89
C CYS A 904 -12.12 1.69 -29.27
N ARG A 905 -10.79 1.78 -29.11
CA ARG A 905 -9.98 0.70 -28.52
C ARG A 905 -10.16 0.67 -26.99
N PRO A 906 -10.65 -0.43 -26.40
CA PRO A 906 -10.77 -0.51 -24.94
C PRO A 906 -9.38 -0.69 -24.31
N ALA A 907 -9.04 0.14 -23.32
CA ALA A 907 -7.77 0.03 -22.59
C ALA A 907 -7.79 -1.17 -21.65
N LEU A 908 -6.79 -2.06 -21.76
CA LEU A 908 -6.61 -3.19 -20.85
C LEU A 908 -6.10 -2.69 -19.49
N ARG A 909 -6.82 -3.01 -18.41
CA ARG A 909 -6.32 -2.85 -17.04
C ARG A 909 -5.48 -4.06 -16.65
N SER A 910 -4.45 -3.85 -15.84
CA SER A 910 -3.63 -4.96 -15.32
C SER A 910 -4.44 -5.85 -14.36
N ASN A 911 -4.09 -7.14 -14.31
CA ASN A 911 -4.79 -8.17 -13.52
C ASN A 911 -4.79 -7.91 -12.00
N ASP A 912 -3.90 -7.04 -11.51
CA ASP A 912 -3.73 -6.75 -10.08
C ASP A 912 -4.90 -5.95 -9.45
N SER A 913 -5.96 -5.68 -10.24
CA SER A 913 -7.12 -4.86 -9.87
C SER A 913 -8.47 -5.60 -9.80
N ILE A 914 -8.55 -6.89 -10.13
CA ILE A 914 -9.81 -7.66 -10.11
C ILE A 914 -10.30 -7.85 -8.66
N ARG A 915 -11.48 -7.32 -8.32
CA ARG A 915 -12.06 -7.52 -6.98
C ARG A 915 -12.71 -8.91 -6.87
N PRO A 916 -12.58 -9.64 -5.74
CA PRO A 916 -13.18 -10.96 -5.55
C PRO A 916 -14.68 -11.04 -5.84
N TRP A 917 -15.46 -10.01 -5.52
CA TRP A 917 -16.89 -10.01 -5.81
C TRP A 917 -17.22 -9.95 -7.31
N HIS A 918 -16.36 -9.35 -8.16
CA HIS A 918 -16.48 -9.42 -9.63
C HIS A 918 -16.31 -10.86 -10.13
N ALA A 919 -15.28 -11.55 -9.63
CA ALA A 919 -15.05 -12.97 -9.93
C ALA A 919 -16.25 -13.83 -9.48
N GLY A 920 -16.87 -13.50 -8.34
CA GLY A 920 -18.06 -14.16 -7.82
C GLY A 920 -19.27 -14.17 -8.78
N LEU A 921 -19.42 -13.17 -9.64
CA LEU A 921 -20.50 -13.09 -10.64
C LEU A 921 -20.37 -14.17 -11.72
N LEU A 922 -19.15 -14.66 -11.95
CA LEU A 922 -18.80 -15.57 -13.04
C LEU A 922 -18.66 -17.03 -12.60
N VAL A 923 -18.56 -17.32 -11.30
CA VAL A 923 -18.37 -18.69 -10.78
C VAL A 923 -19.45 -19.64 -11.29
N TRP A 924 -20.74 -19.28 -11.17
CA TRP A 924 -21.83 -20.16 -11.62
C TRP A 924 -21.86 -20.34 -13.15
N PRO A 925 -21.83 -19.27 -13.98
CA PRO A 925 -21.75 -19.42 -15.44
C PRO A 925 -20.56 -20.26 -15.91
N LEU A 926 -19.38 -20.08 -15.33
CA LEU A 926 -18.18 -20.85 -15.67
C LEU A 926 -18.25 -22.29 -15.18
N THR A 927 -18.87 -22.55 -14.02
CA THR A 927 -19.10 -23.92 -13.54
C THR A 927 -19.95 -24.70 -14.54
N ILE A 928 -20.99 -24.07 -15.12
CA ILE A 928 -21.78 -24.68 -16.19
C ILE A 928 -20.93 -24.90 -17.44
N ALA A 929 -20.27 -23.86 -17.95
CA ALA A 929 -19.52 -23.95 -19.20
C ALA A 929 -18.39 -25.00 -19.14
N SER A 930 -17.72 -25.10 -17.99
CA SER A 930 -16.63 -26.06 -17.75
C SER A 930 -17.08 -27.51 -17.55
N SER A 931 -18.40 -27.74 -17.45
CA SER A 931 -18.99 -29.05 -17.15
C SER A 931 -19.77 -29.68 -18.31
N LEU A 932 -20.03 -28.94 -19.39
CA LEU A 932 -20.77 -29.43 -20.56
C LEU A 932 -19.83 -30.14 -21.55
N ARG A 933 -20.02 -31.46 -21.72
CA ARG A 933 -19.20 -32.29 -22.62
C ARG A 933 -19.30 -31.91 -24.10
N SER A 934 -20.37 -31.21 -24.48
CA SER A 934 -20.63 -30.82 -25.87
C SER A 934 -19.86 -29.56 -26.30
N VAL A 935 -19.13 -28.91 -25.38
CA VAL A 935 -18.24 -27.75 -25.66
C VAL A 935 -16.90 -28.26 -26.20
N ASP A 936 -16.29 -27.51 -27.12
CA ASP A 936 -14.97 -27.82 -27.70
C ASP A 936 -13.88 -28.02 -26.62
N ASP A 937 -13.01 -29.01 -26.78
CA ASP A 937 -12.00 -29.38 -25.78
C ASP A 937 -11.04 -28.25 -25.40
N LYS A 938 -10.64 -27.41 -26.37
CA LYS A 938 -9.75 -26.27 -26.10
C LYS A 938 -10.48 -25.22 -25.27
N GLN A 939 -11.73 -24.94 -25.62
CA GLN A 939 -12.56 -23.97 -24.90
C GLN A 939 -12.95 -24.47 -23.50
N LEU A 940 -13.24 -25.76 -23.38
CA LEU A 940 -13.54 -26.43 -22.12
C LEU A 940 -12.34 -26.39 -21.16
N THR A 941 -11.13 -26.62 -21.67
CA THR A 941 -9.88 -26.50 -20.90
C THR A 941 -9.63 -25.07 -20.44
N TRP A 942 -9.90 -24.09 -21.30
CA TRP A 942 -9.82 -22.68 -20.94
C TRP A 942 -10.81 -22.32 -19.82
N PHE A 943 -12.09 -22.69 -19.95
CA PHE A 943 -13.09 -22.46 -18.89
C PHE A 943 -12.71 -23.09 -17.55
N ARG A 944 -12.11 -24.29 -17.55
CA ARG A 944 -11.64 -24.94 -16.33
C ARG A 944 -10.47 -24.19 -15.69
N THR A 945 -9.54 -23.70 -16.50
CA THR A 945 -8.42 -22.89 -16.02
C THR A 945 -8.91 -21.59 -15.40
N GLU A 946 -9.83 -20.91 -16.08
CA GLU A 946 -10.45 -19.67 -15.59
C GLU A 946 -11.25 -19.90 -14.30
N LEU A 947 -12.04 -20.97 -14.24
CA LEU A 947 -12.81 -21.31 -13.03
C LEU A 947 -11.90 -21.55 -11.83
N THR A 948 -10.81 -22.29 -11.99
CA THR A 948 -9.79 -22.52 -10.95
C THR A 948 -9.19 -21.20 -10.46
N GLU A 949 -8.90 -20.27 -11.38
CA GLU A 949 -8.34 -18.97 -11.04
C GLU A 949 -9.35 -18.09 -10.29
N LEU A 950 -10.62 -18.07 -10.72
CA LEU A 950 -11.67 -17.37 -9.97
C LEU A 950 -11.94 -18.01 -8.61
N GLY A 951 -11.75 -19.34 -8.48
CA GLY A 951 -11.77 -20.04 -7.20
C GLY A 951 -10.73 -19.47 -6.23
N ARG A 952 -9.49 -19.27 -6.69
CA ARG A 952 -8.44 -18.61 -5.89
C ARG A 952 -8.82 -17.19 -5.50
N MET A 953 -9.32 -16.39 -6.46
CA MET A 953 -9.72 -14.99 -6.22
C MET A 953 -10.87 -14.87 -5.21
N THR A 954 -11.83 -15.78 -5.26
CA THR A 954 -12.99 -15.80 -4.35
C THR A 954 -12.73 -16.55 -3.04
N ALA A 955 -11.49 -17.02 -2.84
CA ALA A 955 -11.06 -17.89 -1.73
C ALA A 955 -11.87 -19.20 -1.62
N ASP A 956 -12.48 -19.66 -2.72
CA ASP A 956 -13.27 -20.89 -2.77
C ASP A 956 -12.34 -22.08 -3.06
N GLY A 957 -11.84 -22.71 -1.98
CA GLY A 957 -10.91 -23.84 -2.04
C GLY A 957 -11.48 -25.06 -2.76
N PHE A 958 -12.80 -25.25 -2.72
CA PHE A 958 -13.47 -26.32 -3.46
C PHE A 958 -13.41 -26.06 -4.98
N VAL A 959 -13.70 -24.84 -5.43
CA VAL A 959 -13.60 -24.45 -6.85
C VAL A 959 -12.14 -24.44 -7.33
N GLN A 960 -11.19 -24.09 -6.46
CA GLN A 960 -9.76 -24.10 -6.76
C GLN A 960 -9.20 -25.52 -6.99
N ASP A 961 -9.51 -26.47 -6.12
CA ASP A 961 -8.84 -27.78 -6.09
C ASP A 961 -9.54 -28.84 -6.94
N THR A 962 -10.81 -28.62 -7.29
CA THR A 962 -11.65 -29.61 -7.97
C THR A 962 -11.74 -29.32 -9.46
N GLN A 963 -11.37 -30.27 -10.31
CA GLN A 963 -11.69 -30.15 -11.74
C GLN A 963 -13.21 -30.07 -11.91
N ALA A 964 -13.73 -29.15 -12.73
CA ALA A 964 -15.17 -28.90 -12.86
C ALA A 964 -16.06 -30.14 -13.09
N ALA A 965 -15.51 -31.22 -13.66
CA ALA A 965 -16.20 -32.49 -13.85
C ALA A 965 -16.49 -33.27 -12.54
N GLN A 966 -15.72 -33.04 -11.47
CA GLN A 966 -15.95 -33.61 -10.13
C GLN A 966 -16.99 -32.79 -9.34
N LEU A 967 -17.11 -31.48 -9.58
CA LEU A 967 -18.12 -30.59 -8.97
C LEU A 967 -19.57 -31.04 -9.26
N LEU A 968 -19.80 -31.75 -10.37
CA LEU A 968 -21.13 -32.26 -10.75
C LEU A 968 -21.50 -33.61 -10.13
N LYS A 969 -20.51 -34.38 -9.64
CA LYS A 969 -20.73 -35.75 -9.13
C LYS A 969 -21.04 -35.78 -7.62
N MET A 970 -20.80 -34.68 -6.91
CA MET A 970 -21.09 -34.47 -5.48
C MET A 970 -22.32 -33.56 -5.33
#